data_AF-A0A970KZK1-F1
#
_entry.id   AF-A0A970KZK1-F1
#
_cell.length_a   1.000
_cell.length_b   1.000
_cell.length_c   1.000
_cell.angle_alpha   90.00
_cell.angle_beta   90.00
_cell.angle_gamma   90.00
#
_symmetry.space_group_name_H-M   'P 1'
#
loop_
_entity.id
_entity.type
_entity.pdbx_description
1 polymer ?
#
loop_
_entity_poly.entity_id
_entity_poly.type
_entity_poly.pdbx_seq_one_letter_code
_entity_poly.pdbx_strand_id
1 'polypeptide(L)'
;MSLSVLLVFVSLLTGLVCPVSASEDNERVFRLVHRGRPQAGIVLGESATPTERYAAQELQRAIEQISGAVLPIADQKDPDMPFHVFIGTPDSSAAIKEADLFGTDHPEEIRLVQEGDSLYLAGPTPRAALYSAYTLLQDVLGVRWFWPGESGEYFPRQESIEIPALDMRHVPSIERRSISINAPFYDEDTLVWMARNRMNVHNMKWHDLETKAWQVEAMKLRGFLVTVTGHNAVLPQSILDEHPEYMALYGGKRQKPAGHPPHLCWSNPGVQEALAKIIAEWWESNPHIDTINFYGADHNHFCECDECLAFAPDVTTRWQRFSRIVIERVNQLHPGGTYGTLAYQGYRDVPKEAAPFSLVGYATYNVNYTKPMTDPSNATPREEILGWQALGVPMGIRGYHFGIFHEKLFIPQTSVIIDEIAWAYEQGLKGWSSETTPYRSPSGAPPHEDNWVTNRMALYAAAQAMWNAQIQAEDLVRDWAEVVFGPAAEPMGRYYEAMDQAWRSVPQPLTYVNNPAGAFAGQFISRRLLQMADRCFREARQALAAVSDETLRQRIEEQIALEEAMLQKWRHIYLAQLGQAVRYEAHVPRATSKPRLDAGPDDPAWKAAVRFPAFEDHEGTPAAERTQVLALWDEEALYLRFISDRPELGVSDTVDIFLEDQPASPAYFHLSVGVDGTCRATRFDTAFDVDETWSADWVAVTNQHEGVWIVDAALPFASFGIKPTPPPTGIWRFPPYSLMIKPTTWKMAFKRSGKVQEFATGWPDAVYHNPATFGTVHLAESVPEEKRLILYDVSGKGDPQRANSLYAEFVKAGFAATHARIEAEFVSALAQGTDVIVLRHPSGARLSDEVATRLRPFVEEGGLLLIAATGPLPLDQWFGEKAAVEWSGWGYHPNRVTAWYHYGDWLRNPHALESVIQKRTTPGTGYQPLSDEWTVLAKMRMADDRLFPYLMQMEIGRGLLVLTSSNFGYAGGHEMFGHLNPANATMLVDNLLTNHRER
;
A
#
# COMPACT_ATOMS: atom_id res chain seq x y z
N MET A 1 32.52 37.82 -38.66
CA MET A 1 31.71 37.01 -39.61
C MET A 1 30.33 36.79 -38.97
N SER A 2 29.29 36.57 -39.78
CA SER A 2 27.87 36.34 -39.43
C SER A 2 27.65 35.15 -38.47
N LEU A 3 26.54 34.90 -37.75
CA LEU A 3 25.29 35.57 -37.28
C LEU A 3 24.70 34.62 -36.17
N SER A 4 23.71 34.85 -35.29
CA SER A 4 22.73 35.89 -34.89
C SER A 4 22.66 35.87 -33.34
N VAL A 5 22.15 36.83 -32.53
CA VAL A 5 20.97 37.72 -32.50
C VAL A 5 19.64 37.08 -32.04
N LEU A 6 19.26 37.35 -30.78
CA LEU A 6 17.86 37.62 -30.37
C LEU A 6 17.79 38.48 -29.08
N LEU A 7 17.18 39.67 -29.19
CA LEU A 7 16.89 40.71 -28.17
C LEU A 7 15.85 41.68 -28.82
N VAL A 8 14.93 42.40 -28.16
CA VAL A 8 14.40 42.40 -26.77
C VAL A 8 13.17 43.35 -26.69
N PHE A 9 12.27 43.17 -25.70
CA PHE A 9 11.25 44.10 -25.13
C PHE A 9 10.21 44.89 -25.98
N VAL A 10 8.94 44.70 -25.59
CA VAL A 10 7.93 45.71 -25.16
C VAL A 10 8.21 47.21 -25.40
N SER A 11 7.22 47.94 -25.95
CA SER A 11 6.94 49.37 -25.65
C SER A 11 5.52 49.81 -26.08
N LEU A 12 5.07 50.99 -25.61
CA LEU A 12 3.68 51.48 -25.67
C LEU A 12 3.41 52.57 -26.72
N LEU A 13 2.16 52.61 -27.22
CA LEU A 13 1.36 53.78 -27.65
C LEU A 13 2.02 54.94 -28.43
N THR A 14 1.61 55.10 -29.69
CA THR A 14 0.96 56.34 -30.20
C THR A 14 0.22 56.04 -31.51
N GLY A 15 -0.89 56.75 -31.78
CA GLY A 15 -1.86 56.36 -32.82
C GLY A 15 -1.75 57.11 -34.15
N LEU A 16 -2.34 56.52 -35.19
CA LEU A 16 -2.71 57.18 -36.45
C LEU A 16 -4.18 56.86 -36.77
N VAL A 17 -4.96 57.87 -37.15
CA VAL A 17 -6.38 57.69 -37.50
C VAL A 17 -6.54 57.50 -39.01
N CYS A 18 -7.11 56.37 -39.42
CA CYS A 18 -7.65 56.17 -40.77
C CYS A 18 -9.12 55.71 -40.66
N PRO A 19 -10.07 56.39 -41.32
CA PRO A 19 -11.48 56.01 -41.28
C PRO A 19 -11.76 54.84 -42.23
N VAL A 20 -11.62 53.61 -41.72
CA VAL A 20 -12.26 52.44 -42.35
C VAL A 20 -13.72 52.43 -41.91
N SER A 21 -14.63 52.23 -42.87
CA SER A 21 -16.06 52.12 -42.59
C SER A 21 -16.36 50.90 -41.73
N ALA A 22 -16.96 51.09 -40.56
CA ALA A 22 -17.46 49.99 -39.75
C ALA A 22 -18.66 49.32 -40.45
N SER A 23 -18.40 48.18 -41.08
CA SER A 23 -19.42 47.13 -41.20
C SER A 23 -19.53 46.46 -39.83
N GLU A 24 -20.52 46.85 -39.04
CA GLU A 24 -20.84 46.20 -37.76
C GLU A 24 -21.53 44.84 -38.01
N ASP A 25 -20.77 43.88 -38.56
CA ASP A 25 -21.08 42.46 -38.40
C ASP A 25 -20.79 42.08 -36.94
N ASN A 26 -21.71 42.52 -36.08
CA ASN A 26 -21.66 42.36 -34.64
C ASN A 26 -22.09 40.92 -34.29
N GLU A 27 -21.18 39.96 -34.50
CA GLU A 27 -21.41 38.54 -34.20
C GLU A 27 -21.99 38.38 -32.79
N ARG A 28 -23.21 37.86 -32.74
CA ARG A 28 -24.04 37.87 -31.54
C ARG A 28 -23.60 36.74 -30.62
N VAL A 29 -22.56 37.00 -29.82
CA VAL A 29 -22.00 36.06 -28.84
C VAL A 29 -23.10 35.34 -28.08
N PHE A 30 -23.09 34.00 -28.15
CA PHE A 30 -24.12 33.15 -27.55
C PHE A 30 -24.04 33.23 -26.03
N ARG A 31 -25.18 33.39 -25.35
CA ARG A 31 -25.24 33.55 -23.89
C ARG A 31 -26.19 32.55 -23.27
N LEU A 32 -25.66 31.73 -22.35
CA LEU A 32 -26.51 30.98 -21.43
C LEU A 32 -27.05 31.91 -20.34
N VAL A 33 -26.20 32.79 -19.80
CA VAL A 33 -26.51 33.68 -18.67
C VAL A 33 -25.85 35.04 -18.88
N HIS A 34 -26.52 36.12 -18.49
CA HIS A 34 -25.93 37.45 -18.41
C HIS A 34 -26.35 38.16 -17.11
N ARG A 35 -25.37 38.55 -16.28
CA ARG A 35 -25.57 39.25 -14.99
C ARG A 35 -26.61 38.58 -14.09
N GLY A 36 -26.44 37.27 -13.87
CA GLY A 36 -27.30 36.45 -13.01
C GLY A 36 -28.70 36.18 -13.59
N ARG A 37 -28.93 36.42 -14.89
CA ARG A 37 -30.22 36.17 -15.56
C ARG A 37 -30.06 35.17 -16.70
N PRO A 38 -30.99 34.20 -16.85
CA PRO A 38 -30.99 33.30 -18.00
C PRO A 38 -31.11 34.10 -19.30
N GLN A 39 -30.38 33.68 -20.32
CA GLN A 39 -30.45 34.19 -21.69
C GLN A 39 -30.69 33.06 -22.71
N ALA A 40 -30.57 31.79 -22.29
CA ALA A 40 -30.97 30.64 -23.09
C ALA A 40 -32.02 29.78 -22.37
N GLY A 41 -32.92 29.19 -23.15
CA GLY A 41 -33.76 28.06 -22.70
C GLY A 41 -33.20 26.72 -23.17
N ILE A 42 -33.27 25.69 -22.32
CA ILE A 42 -32.94 24.31 -22.69
C ILE A 42 -34.17 23.68 -23.35
N VAL A 43 -34.02 23.18 -24.57
CA VAL A 43 -35.09 22.59 -25.38
C VAL A 43 -34.83 21.11 -25.60
N LEU A 44 -35.76 20.29 -25.16
CA LEU A 44 -35.82 18.86 -25.43
C LEU A 44 -36.80 18.58 -26.56
N GLY A 45 -36.65 17.44 -27.24
CA GLY A 45 -37.67 16.97 -28.17
C GLY A 45 -38.87 16.33 -27.43
N GLU A 46 -40.04 16.29 -28.09
CA GLU A 46 -41.29 15.78 -27.49
C GLU A 46 -41.12 14.34 -26.95
N SER A 47 -40.47 13.47 -27.73
CA SER A 47 -40.17 12.07 -27.40
C SER A 47 -38.89 11.87 -26.56
N ALA A 48 -38.30 12.93 -25.97
CA ALA A 48 -37.09 12.82 -25.16
C ALA A 48 -37.22 11.80 -24.02
N THR A 49 -36.22 10.92 -23.93
CA THR A 49 -36.11 9.82 -22.96
C THR A 49 -35.78 10.33 -21.55
N PRO A 50 -35.88 9.47 -20.51
CA PRO A 50 -35.43 9.82 -19.16
C PRO A 50 -33.96 10.26 -19.10
N THR A 51 -33.07 9.64 -19.88
CA THR A 51 -31.64 9.98 -19.96
C THR A 51 -31.41 11.39 -20.51
N GLU A 52 -32.19 11.82 -21.51
CA GLU A 52 -32.09 13.17 -22.09
C GLU A 52 -32.68 14.24 -21.16
N ARG A 53 -33.77 13.90 -20.44
CA ARG A 53 -34.32 14.75 -19.39
C ARG A 53 -33.34 14.91 -18.22
N TYR A 54 -32.61 13.85 -17.87
CA TYR A 54 -31.52 13.90 -16.89
C TYR A 54 -30.34 14.75 -17.38
N ALA A 55 -29.98 14.69 -18.66
CA ALA A 55 -28.95 15.55 -19.25
C ALA A 55 -29.31 17.05 -19.16
N ALA A 56 -30.57 17.41 -19.43
CA ALA A 56 -31.05 18.78 -19.26
C ALA A 56 -31.03 19.23 -17.78
N GLN A 57 -31.37 18.34 -16.84
CA GLN A 57 -31.33 18.62 -15.41
C GLN A 57 -29.89 18.82 -14.88
N GLU A 58 -28.94 17.98 -15.30
CA GLU A 58 -27.53 18.14 -14.94
C GLU A 58 -26.90 19.41 -15.53
N LEU A 59 -27.27 19.78 -16.76
CA LEU A 59 -26.89 21.08 -17.34
C LEU A 59 -27.48 22.25 -16.53
N GLN A 60 -28.79 22.23 -16.25
CA GLN A 60 -29.47 23.25 -15.47
C GLN A 60 -28.83 23.41 -14.07
N ARG A 61 -28.60 22.30 -13.35
CA ARG A 61 -27.96 22.30 -12.02
C ARG A 61 -26.56 22.90 -12.06
N ALA A 62 -25.76 22.52 -13.05
CA ALA A 62 -24.39 23.02 -13.16
C ALA A 62 -24.33 24.50 -13.54
N ILE A 63 -25.21 24.99 -14.42
CA ILE A 63 -25.32 26.42 -14.75
C ILE A 63 -25.79 27.23 -13.53
N GLU A 64 -26.75 26.72 -12.76
CA GLU A 64 -27.15 27.34 -11.50
C GLU A 64 -25.98 27.42 -10.49
N GLN A 65 -25.15 26.38 -10.39
CA GLN A 65 -23.94 26.43 -9.55
C GLN A 65 -22.86 27.38 -10.09
N ILE A 66 -22.72 27.56 -11.41
CA ILE A 66 -21.76 28.51 -11.99
C ILE A 66 -22.20 29.96 -11.74
N SER A 67 -23.48 30.29 -11.96
CA SER A 67 -23.93 31.68 -12.09
C SER A 67 -25.11 32.11 -11.20
N GLY A 68 -25.71 31.20 -10.43
CA GLY A 68 -26.93 31.45 -9.66
C GLY A 68 -28.19 31.67 -10.51
N ALA A 69 -28.17 31.30 -11.79
CA ALA A 69 -29.28 31.49 -12.72
C ALA A 69 -29.83 30.14 -13.21
N VAL A 70 -31.13 29.92 -13.07
CA VAL A 70 -31.81 28.73 -13.58
C VAL A 70 -32.25 28.97 -15.02
N LEU A 71 -31.74 28.15 -15.94
CA LEU A 71 -32.25 28.11 -17.33
C LEU A 71 -33.58 27.33 -17.35
N PRO A 72 -34.64 27.80 -18.03
CA PRO A 72 -35.86 27.01 -18.18
C PRO A 72 -35.60 25.75 -19.02
N ILE A 73 -36.30 24.66 -18.73
CA ILE A 73 -36.34 23.44 -19.55
C ILE A 73 -37.73 23.32 -20.15
N ALA A 74 -37.83 23.17 -21.46
CA ALA A 74 -39.08 23.03 -22.20
C ALA A 74 -38.97 21.99 -23.34
N ASP A 75 -40.10 21.62 -23.93
CA ASP A 75 -40.21 20.79 -25.14
C ASP A 75 -40.30 21.62 -26.44
N GLN A 76 -40.37 22.95 -26.34
CA GLN A 76 -40.41 23.90 -27.46
C GLN A 76 -39.53 25.12 -27.17
N LYS A 77 -39.20 25.90 -28.20
CA LYS A 77 -38.47 27.17 -28.04
C LYS A 77 -39.32 28.20 -27.29
N ASP A 78 -38.81 28.70 -26.17
CA ASP A 78 -39.34 29.89 -25.50
C ASP A 78 -39.04 31.13 -26.37
N PRO A 79 -40.07 31.85 -26.88
CA PRO A 79 -39.87 33.03 -27.74
C PRO A 79 -39.35 34.26 -27.00
N ASP A 80 -39.44 34.31 -25.67
CA ASP A 80 -38.88 35.41 -24.85
C ASP A 80 -37.39 35.19 -24.54
N MET A 81 -36.84 34.00 -24.82
CA MET A 81 -35.41 33.69 -24.72
C MET A 81 -34.69 33.96 -26.04
N PRO A 82 -33.62 34.78 -26.05
CA PRO A 82 -32.86 35.09 -27.28
C PRO A 82 -31.99 33.95 -27.79
N PHE A 83 -31.76 32.89 -27.00
CA PHE A 83 -30.95 31.73 -27.35
C PHE A 83 -31.62 30.41 -26.93
N HIS A 84 -31.28 29.30 -27.59
CA HIS A 84 -31.83 27.97 -27.26
C HIS A 84 -30.75 26.89 -27.26
N VAL A 85 -30.74 26.02 -26.26
CA VAL A 85 -29.84 24.86 -26.16
C VAL A 85 -30.63 23.57 -26.41
N PHE A 86 -30.43 22.94 -27.55
CA PHE A 86 -31.06 21.67 -27.88
C PHE A 86 -30.28 20.49 -27.30
N ILE A 87 -30.96 19.56 -26.62
CA ILE A 87 -30.36 18.31 -26.14
C ILE A 87 -31.14 17.12 -26.69
N GLY A 88 -30.44 16.13 -27.25
CA GLY A 88 -31.04 14.84 -27.63
C GLY A 88 -30.41 14.14 -28.83
N THR A 89 -31.27 13.43 -29.58
CA THR A 89 -30.94 12.56 -30.72
C THR A 89 -31.81 12.88 -31.94
N PRO A 90 -31.48 12.37 -33.15
CA PRO A 90 -32.34 12.47 -34.33
C PRO A 90 -33.72 11.79 -34.22
N ASP A 91 -33.92 10.91 -33.24
CA ASP A 91 -35.19 10.18 -33.03
C ASP A 91 -36.03 10.79 -31.89
N SER A 92 -35.41 11.56 -31.00
CA SER A 92 -36.12 12.34 -29.97
C SER A 92 -36.45 13.76 -30.43
N SER A 93 -35.61 14.40 -31.26
CA SER A 93 -35.71 15.82 -31.61
C SER A 93 -35.63 16.07 -33.12
N ALA A 94 -36.72 16.60 -33.68
CA ALA A 94 -36.78 17.01 -35.08
C ALA A 94 -35.70 18.06 -35.43
N ALA A 95 -35.43 19.02 -34.53
CA ALA A 95 -34.41 20.05 -34.75
C ALA A 95 -32.98 19.48 -34.82
N ILE A 96 -32.70 18.37 -34.13
CA ILE A 96 -31.40 17.65 -34.23
C ILE A 96 -31.35 16.79 -35.50
N LYS A 97 -32.49 16.24 -35.93
CA LYS A 97 -32.63 15.46 -37.18
C LYS A 97 -32.47 16.34 -38.42
N GLU A 98 -33.03 17.55 -38.41
CA GLU A 98 -33.00 18.50 -39.52
C GLU A 98 -31.63 19.17 -39.71
N ALA A 99 -30.83 19.27 -38.64
CA ALA A 99 -29.48 19.84 -38.67
C ALA A 99 -28.38 18.85 -39.14
N ASP A 100 -28.70 17.56 -39.34
CA ASP A 100 -27.82 16.52 -39.90
C ASP A 100 -26.39 16.49 -39.31
N LEU A 101 -26.30 16.57 -37.98
CA LEU A 101 -25.08 16.96 -37.27
C LEU A 101 -23.92 15.96 -37.34
N PHE A 102 -24.19 14.68 -37.61
CA PHE A 102 -23.25 13.57 -37.38
C PHE A 102 -22.35 13.30 -38.59
N GLY A 103 -21.81 12.09 -38.74
CA GLY A 103 -20.89 11.74 -39.84
C GLY A 103 -19.88 10.62 -39.53
N THR A 104 -19.98 10.00 -38.37
CA THR A 104 -19.51 8.63 -38.14
C THR A 104 -20.70 7.75 -37.75
N ASP A 105 -20.60 6.44 -37.97
CA ASP A 105 -21.60 5.47 -37.50
C ASP A 105 -21.43 5.11 -36.01
N HIS A 106 -20.66 5.90 -35.23
CA HIS A 106 -20.32 5.55 -33.86
C HIS A 106 -21.46 5.92 -32.88
N PRO A 107 -21.98 4.97 -32.08
CA PRO A 107 -23.16 5.20 -31.22
C PRO A 107 -22.90 6.17 -30.06
N GLU A 108 -21.64 6.53 -29.82
CA GLU A 108 -21.20 7.54 -28.84
C GLU A 108 -20.42 8.69 -29.49
N GLU A 109 -20.60 8.95 -30.79
CA GLU A 109 -20.24 10.26 -31.34
C GLU A 109 -21.03 11.36 -30.63
N ILE A 110 -20.39 12.47 -30.27
CA ILE A 110 -21.06 13.67 -29.78
C ILE A 110 -20.75 14.88 -30.66
N ARG A 111 -21.73 15.78 -30.74
CA ARG A 111 -21.62 17.07 -31.43
C ARG A 111 -22.04 18.19 -30.49
N LEU A 112 -21.18 19.19 -30.38
CA LEU A 112 -21.49 20.47 -29.74
C LEU A 112 -21.29 21.55 -30.80
N VAL A 113 -22.38 22.11 -31.34
CA VAL A 113 -22.26 23.12 -32.41
C VAL A 113 -23.26 24.26 -32.23
N GLN A 114 -22.79 25.50 -32.44
CA GLN A 114 -23.62 26.70 -32.46
C GLN A 114 -24.01 27.04 -33.90
N GLU A 115 -25.31 27.17 -34.16
CA GLU A 115 -25.87 27.66 -35.42
C GLU A 115 -26.79 28.86 -35.13
N GLY A 116 -26.26 30.07 -35.35
CA GLY A 116 -26.96 31.33 -35.04
C GLY A 116 -27.32 31.43 -33.56
N ASP A 117 -28.62 31.59 -33.28
CA ASP A 117 -29.17 31.67 -31.92
C ASP A 117 -29.41 30.29 -31.25
N SER A 118 -28.99 29.18 -31.88
CA SER A 118 -29.16 27.82 -31.35
C SER A 118 -27.82 27.15 -31.03
N LEU A 119 -27.74 26.41 -29.93
CA LEU A 119 -26.61 25.53 -29.57
C LEU A 119 -27.12 24.09 -29.48
N TYR A 120 -26.55 23.19 -30.26
CA TYR A 120 -26.89 21.77 -30.26
C TYR A 120 -25.91 20.98 -29.40
N LEU A 121 -26.42 20.20 -28.45
CA LEU A 121 -25.71 19.23 -27.62
C LEU A 121 -26.30 17.85 -27.93
N ALA A 122 -25.73 17.18 -28.94
CA ALA A 122 -26.39 16.08 -29.62
C ALA A 122 -25.52 14.81 -29.71
N GLY A 123 -26.18 13.66 -29.82
CA GLY A 123 -25.54 12.37 -30.08
C GLY A 123 -26.50 11.37 -30.75
N PRO A 124 -26.00 10.28 -31.38
CA PRO A 124 -26.86 9.25 -31.98
C PRO A 124 -27.67 8.45 -30.95
N THR A 125 -27.28 8.47 -29.67
CA THR A 125 -27.97 7.78 -28.57
C THR A 125 -28.26 8.74 -27.40
N PRO A 126 -29.26 8.46 -26.55
CA PRO A 126 -29.54 9.28 -25.35
C PRO A 126 -28.34 9.44 -24.41
N ARG A 127 -27.45 8.46 -24.37
CA ARG A 127 -26.18 8.51 -23.63
C ARG A 127 -25.17 9.47 -24.27
N ALA A 128 -25.06 9.46 -25.59
CA ALA A 128 -24.23 10.41 -26.31
C ALA A 128 -24.73 11.85 -26.11
N ALA A 129 -26.06 12.08 -26.11
CA ALA A 129 -26.64 13.35 -25.72
C ALA A 129 -26.24 13.77 -24.28
N LEU A 130 -26.33 12.87 -23.29
CA LEU A 130 -25.85 13.12 -21.93
C LEU A 130 -24.34 13.47 -21.89
N TYR A 131 -23.50 12.77 -22.64
CA TYR A 131 -22.07 13.06 -22.71
C TYR A 131 -21.75 14.37 -23.43
N SER A 132 -22.57 14.83 -24.37
CA SER A 132 -22.42 16.16 -24.97
C SER A 132 -22.66 17.28 -23.95
N ALA A 133 -23.63 17.12 -23.04
CA ALA A 133 -23.84 18.04 -21.93
C ALA A 133 -22.68 18.02 -20.92
N TYR A 134 -22.19 16.83 -20.53
CA TYR A 134 -21.01 16.71 -19.66
C TYR A 134 -19.71 17.22 -20.31
N THR A 135 -19.64 17.24 -21.65
CA THR A 135 -18.53 17.81 -22.42
C THR A 135 -18.57 19.34 -22.43
N LEU A 136 -19.75 19.95 -22.60
CA LEU A 136 -19.91 21.40 -22.45
C LEU A 136 -19.50 21.83 -21.03
N LEU A 137 -19.90 21.07 -20.01
CA LEU A 137 -19.60 21.40 -18.62
C LEU A 137 -18.11 21.27 -18.27
N GLN A 138 -17.44 20.15 -18.61
CA GLN A 138 -16.03 19.95 -18.27
C GLN A 138 -15.07 20.71 -19.21
N ASP A 139 -15.26 20.55 -20.53
CA ASP A 139 -14.23 20.84 -21.51
C ASP A 139 -14.36 22.29 -22.06
N VAL A 140 -15.54 22.91 -21.94
CA VAL A 140 -15.79 24.31 -22.33
C VAL A 140 -16.00 25.23 -21.11
N LEU A 141 -16.80 24.79 -20.12
CA LEU A 141 -17.16 25.60 -18.94
C LEU A 141 -16.31 25.33 -17.69
N GLY A 142 -15.29 24.48 -17.75
CA GLY A 142 -14.29 24.32 -16.68
C GLY A 142 -14.80 23.67 -15.40
N VAL A 143 -15.94 22.97 -15.42
CA VAL A 143 -16.41 22.18 -14.27
C VAL A 143 -15.48 20.97 -14.03
N ARG A 144 -15.26 20.61 -12.76
CA ARG A 144 -14.53 19.38 -12.40
C ARG A 144 -15.32 18.52 -11.42
N TRP A 145 -15.23 17.22 -11.63
CA TRP A 145 -15.79 16.18 -10.77
C TRP A 145 -14.67 15.21 -10.42
N PHE A 146 -13.81 15.62 -9.49
CA PHE A 146 -12.55 14.93 -9.18
C PHE A 146 -12.73 13.66 -8.35
N TRP A 147 -13.74 13.61 -7.48
CA TRP A 147 -14.12 12.42 -6.73
C TRP A 147 -15.63 12.42 -6.40
N PRO A 148 -16.20 11.31 -5.92
CA PRO A 148 -17.63 11.20 -5.64
C PRO A 148 -18.14 12.09 -4.49
N GLY A 149 -19.40 12.52 -4.63
CA GLY A 149 -20.10 13.41 -3.70
C GLY A 149 -19.70 14.89 -3.80
N GLU A 150 -20.47 15.77 -3.14
CA GLU A 150 -20.39 17.23 -3.30
C GLU A 150 -18.99 17.83 -3.06
N SER A 151 -18.17 17.24 -2.18
CA SER A 151 -16.81 17.73 -1.91
C SER A 151 -15.83 17.56 -3.08
N GLY A 152 -16.17 16.71 -4.04
CA GLY A 152 -15.42 16.51 -5.29
C GLY A 152 -15.94 17.34 -6.46
N GLU A 153 -17.01 18.12 -6.27
CA GLU A 153 -17.53 19.06 -7.27
C GLU A 153 -16.83 20.42 -7.17
N TYR A 154 -16.42 20.94 -8.32
CA TYR A 154 -15.82 22.27 -8.48
C TYR A 154 -16.46 22.97 -9.68
N PHE A 155 -17.08 24.12 -9.42
CA PHE A 155 -17.72 24.98 -10.42
C PHE A 155 -17.03 26.35 -10.41
N PRO A 156 -16.54 26.87 -11.56
CA PRO A 156 -16.10 28.25 -11.62
C PRO A 156 -17.30 29.18 -11.37
N ARG A 157 -17.09 30.30 -10.69
CA ARG A 157 -18.16 31.27 -10.40
C ARG A 157 -18.14 32.40 -11.43
N GLN A 158 -19.22 32.57 -12.17
CA GLN A 158 -19.34 33.54 -13.27
C GLN A 158 -20.76 34.12 -13.34
N GLU A 159 -20.94 35.44 -13.16
CA GLU A 159 -22.26 36.07 -13.29
C GLU A 159 -22.82 36.08 -14.72
N SER A 160 -21.96 35.90 -15.72
CA SER A 160 -22.34 35.79 -17.13
C SER A 160 -21.59 34.63 -17.75
N ILE A 161 -22.31 33.78 -18.50
CA ILE A 161 -21.76 32.63 -19.20
C ILE A 161 -21.96 32.87 -20.69
N GLU A 162 -20.88 33.27 -21.35
CA GLU A 162 -20.81 33.49 -22.79
C GLU A 162 -20.12 32.28 -23.43
N ILE A 163 -20.74 31.69 -24.45
CA ILE A 163 -20.20 30.55 -25.18
C ILE A 163 -19.49 31.10 -26.42
N PRO A 164 -18.18 30.79 -26.63
CA PRO A 164 -17.51 31.14 -27.88
C PRO A 164 -18.10 30.33 -29.04
N ALA A 165 -17.94 30.81 -30.28
CA ALA A 165 -18.38 30.07 -31.47
C ALA A 165 -17.84 28.64 -31.45
N LEU A 166 -18.75 27.67 -31.39
CA LEU A 166 -18.45 26.27 -31.05
C LEU A 166 -18.78 25.35 -32.23
N ASP A 167 -17.83 24.53 -32.64
CA ASP A 167 -18.05 23.33 -33.46
C ASP A 167 -17.07 22.25 -32.99
N MET A 168 -17.56 21.35 -32.14
CA MET A 168 -16.81 20.21 -31.62
C MET A 168 -17.45 18.90 -32.05
N ARG A 169 -16.61 17.96 -32.49
CA ARG A 169 -16.96 16.56 -32.71
C ARG A 169 -16.03 15.71 -31.85
N HIS A 170 -16.57 14.79 -31.07
CA HIS A 170 -15.76 13.84 -30.32
C HIS A 170 -16.30 12.42 -30.44
N VAL A 171 -15.38 11.46 -30.46
CA VAL A 171 -15.64 10.02 -30.37
C VAL A 171 -14.73 9.50 -29.26
N PRO A 172 -15.25 8.82 -28.22
CA PRO A 172 -14.42 8.38 -27.10
C PRO A 172 -13.33 7.41 -27.54
N SER A 173 -12.11 7.60 -27.04
CA SER A 173 -10.95 6.76 -27.41
C SER A 173 -11.14 5.28 -27.05
N ILE A 174 -11.73 4.99 -25.89
CA ILE A 174 -12.06 3.62 -25.47
C ILE A 174 -13.57 3.41 -25.55
N GLU A 175 -14.01 2.32 -26.19
CA GLU A 175 -15.45 2.04 -26.40
C GLU A 175 -16.16 1.61 -25.11
N ARG A 176 -15.56 0.73 -24.31
CA ARG A 176 -16.11 0.23 -23.04
C ARG A 176 -15.30 0.77 -21.86
N ARG A 177 -15.87 1.72 -21.13
CA ARG A 177 -15.20 2.53 -20.11
C ARG A 177 -15.81 2.29 -18.74
N SER A 178 -15.01 1.80 -17.79
CA SER A 178 -15.51 1.40 -16.46
C SER A 178 -14.44 1.49 -15.38
N ILE A 179 -14.81 1.97 -14.20
CA ILE A 179 -14.16 1.53 -12.96
C ILE A 179 -14.95 0.32 -12.46
N SER A 180 -14.29 -0.82 -12.31
CA SER A 180 -14.95 -2.09 -11.97
C SER A 180 -15.20 -2.20 -10.47
N ILE A 181 -16.35 -1.69 -10.06
CA ILE A 181 -16.88 -1.79 -8.70
C ILE A 181 -17.18 -3.26 -8.37
N ASN A 182 -16.46 -3.83 -7.40
CA ASN A 182 -16.56 -5.25 -7.07
C ASN A 182 -17.24 -5.57 -5.72
N ALA A 183 -17.17 -4.70 -4.70
CA ALA A 183 -17.90 -4.88 -3.44
C ALA A 183 -18.01 -3.59 -2.59
N PRO A 184 -19.23 -3.16 -2.17
CA PRO A 184 -20.53 -3.54 -2.73
C PRO A 184 -20.66 -3.08 -4.19
N PHE A 185 -21.55 -3.71 -4.97
CA PHE A 185 -21.78 -3.38 -6.39
C PHE A 185 -22.62 -2.12 -6.63
N TYR A 186 -22.87 -1.29 -5.61
CA TYR A 186 -23.63 -0.05 -5.75
C TYR A 186 -23.23 0.97 -4.68
N ASP A 187 -23.00 2.21 -5.12
CA ASP A 187 -22.98 3.43 -4.31
C ASP A 187 -23.48 4.58 -5.20
N GLU A 188 -24.29 5.49 -4.66
CA GLU A 188 -24.96 6.54 -5.44
C GLU A 188 -23.99 7.64 -5.85
N ASP A 189 -23.14 8.10 -4.91
CA ASP A 189 -22.10 9.11 -5.16
C ASP A 189 -21.15 8.59 -6.27
N THR A 190 -20.69 7.33 -6.14
CA THR A 190 -19.81 6.66 -7.12
C THR A 190 -20.46 6.55 -8.50
N LEU A 191 -21.72 6.13 -8.57
CA LEU A 191 -22.45 5.97 -9.84
C LEU A 191 -22.63 7.31 -10.57
N VAL A 192 -22.98 8.37 -9.83
CA VAL A 192 -23.11 9.73 -10.35
C VAL A 192 -21.76 10.27 -10.85
N TRP A 193 -20.69 10.06 -10.09
CA TRP A 193 -19.33 10.46 -10.49
C TRP A 193 -18.86 9.74 -11.76
N MET A 194 -19.13 8.43 -11.87
CA MET A 194 -18.76 7.64 -13.05
C MET A 194 -19.48 8.15 -14.32
N ALA A 195 -20.77 8.50 -14.22
CA ALA A 195 -21.54 9.02 -15.35
C ALA A 195 -21.02 10.38 -15.83
N ARG A 196 -20.76 11.29 -14.88
CA ARG A 196 -20.19 12.62 -15.10
C ARG A 196 -18.80 12.59 -15.74
N ASN A 197 -17.98 11.61 -15.35
CA ASN A 197 -16.69 11.31 -15.98
C ASN A 197 -16.82 10.37 -17.20
N ARG A 198 -18.00 10.37 -17.87
CA ARG A 198 -18.25 9.82 -19.22
C ARG A 198 -17.99 8.31 -19.38
N MET A 199 -18.00 7.54 -18.29
CA MET A 199 -17.97 6.07 -18.31
C MET A 199 -19.33 5.48 -18.61
N ASN A 200 -19.34 4.33 -19.31
CA ASN A 200 -20.54 3.73 -19.91
C ASN A 200 -20.82 2.28 -19.51
N VAL A 201 -20.00 1.64 -18.67
CA VAL A 201 -20.21 0.26 -18.19
C VAL A 201 -20.19 0.19 -16.65
N HIS A 202 -21.21 -0.44 -16.06
CA HIS A 202 -21.27 -0.74 -14.62
C HIS A 202 -21.60 -2.22 -14.38
N ASN A 203 -20.89 -2.84 -13.44
CA ASN A 203 -21.10 -4.25 -13.08
C ASN A 203 -22.24 -4.44 -12.07
N MET A 204 -22.95 -5.56 -12.19
CA MET A 204 -23.95 -6.10 -11.25
C MET A 204 -23.62 -7.56 -10.93
N LYS A 205 -23.91 -8.03 -9.71
CA LYS A 205 -23.72 -9.44 -9.35
C LYS A 205 -24.89 -10.30 -9.84
N TRP A 206 -24.59 -11.48 -10.40
CA TRP A 206 -25.58 -12.42 -10.96
C TRP A 206 -26.79 -12.72 -10.05
N HIS A 207 -26.59 -12.83 -8.74
CA HIS A 207 -27.65 -13.16 -7.77
C HIS A 207 -28.34 -11.94 -7.12
N ASP A 208 -27.91 -10.71 -7.41
CA ASP A 208 -28.44 -9.51 -6.74
C ASP A 208 -29.70 -8.96 -7.43
N LEU A 209 -29.93 -9.32 -8.69
CA LEU A 209 -30.89 -8.69 -9.62
C LEU A 209 -32.34 -8.75 -9.14
N GLU A 210 -32.79 -9.92 -8.69
CA GLU A 210 -34.17 -10.18 -8.23
C GLU A 210 -34.64 -9.22 -7.13
N THR A 211 -33.71 -8.64 -6.37
CA THR A 211 -34.00 -7.75 -5.24
C THR A 211 -33.62 -6.28 -5.50
N LYS A 212 -33.03 -5.97 -6.66
CA LYS A 212 -32.38 -4.67 -6.94
C LYS A 212 -32.65 -4.09 -8.33
N ALA A 213 -33.80 -4.42 -8.95
CA ALA A 213 -34.17 -3.89 -10.27
C ALA A 213 -34.05 -2.35 -10.39
N TRP A 214 -34.39 -1.60 -9.34
CA TRP A 214 -34.23 -0.14 -9.28
C TRP A 214 -32.79 0.35 -9.50
N GLN A 215 -31.77 -0.47 -9.19
CA GLN A 215 -30.37 -0.15 -9.46
C GLN A 215 -30.06 -0.21 -10.95
N VAL A 216 -30.68 -1.15 -11.69
CA VAL A 216 -30.61 -1.22 -13.16
C VAL A 216 -31.25 0.03 -13.77
N GLU A 217 -32.40 0.47 -13.25
CA GLU A 217 -33.06 1.72 -13.68
C GLU A 217 -32.17 2.95 -13.41
N ALA A 218 -31.60 3.08 -12.20
CA ALA A 218 -30.71 4.17 -11.82
C ALA A 218 -29.38 4.19 -12.60
N MET A 219 -28.91 3.03 -13.05
CA MET A 219 -27.78 2.87 -13.98
C MET A 219 -28.17 3.31 -15.41
N LYS A 220 -29.27 2.79 -15.96
CA LYS A 220 -29.75 3.08 -17.33
C LYS A 220 -30.11 4.56 -17.52
N LEU A 221 -30.70 5.21 -16.51
CA LEU A 221 -30.99 6.66 -16.48
C LEU A 221 -29.72 7.50 -16.71
N ARG A 222 -28.57 7.01 -16.22
CA ARG A 222 -27.25 7.64 -16.34
C ARG A 222 -26.44 7.11 -17.53
N GLY A 223 -27.11 6.35 -18.41
CA GLY A 223 -26.56 5.79 -19.65
C GLY A 223 -25.86 4.44 -19.50
N PHE A 224 -25.56 3.94 -18.30
CA PHE A 224 -24.73 2.74 -18.15
C PHE A 224 -25.31 1.52 -18.88
N LEU A 225 -24.45 0.88 -19.66
CA LEU A 225 -24.57 -0.52 -20.03
C LEU A 225 -24.35 -1.34 -18.74
N VAL A 226 -25.36 -2.10 -18.35
CA VAL A 226 -25.35 -2.91 -17.14
C VAL A 226 -24.85 -4.29 -17.50
N THR A 227 -23.73 -4.69 -16.90
CA THR A 227 -23.03 -5.95 -17.19
C THR A 227 -23.05 -6.87 -15.98
N VAL A 228 -23.42 -8.13 -16.16
CA VAL A 228 -23.58 -9.06 -15.02
C VAL A 228 -22.36 -9.97 -14.88
N THR A 229 -21.82 -10.05 -13.66
CA THR A 229 -20.57 -10.76 -13.31
C THR A 229 -20.75 -11.70 -12.11
N GLY A 230 -19.74 -12.55 -11.86
CA GLY A 230 -19.62 -13.33 -10.62
C GLY A 230 -19.38 -14.84 -10.79
N HIS A 231 -18.49 -15.26 -11.69
CA HIS A 231 -18.06 -16.67 -11.84
C HIS A 231 -19.24 -17.64 -12.04
N ASN A 232 -20.04 -17.31 -13.05
CA ASN A 232 -21.37 -17.85 -13.34
C ASN A 232 -21.41 -19.13 -14.18
N ALA A 233 -20.28 -19.64 -14.69
CA ALA A 233 -20.22 -20.94 -15.36
C ALA A 233 -20.22 -22.11 -14.35
N VAL A 234 -21.26 -22.16 -13.52
CA VAL A 234 -21.47 -23.10 -12.41
C VAL A 234 -22.89 -23.65 -12.46
N LEU A 235 -23.11 -24.84 -11.86
CA LEU A 235 -24.43 -25.45 -11.77
C LEU A 235 -24.95 -25.42 -10.31
N PRO A 236 -26.27 -25.34 -10.10
CA PRO A 236 -26.90 -25.51 -8.79
C PRO A 236 -26.44 -26.79 -8.08
N GLN A 237 -26.27 -26.72 -6.76
CA GLN A 237 -25.75 -27.83 -5.96
C GLN A 237 -26.57 -29.12 -6.13
N SER A 238 -27.91 -29.03 -6.22
CA SER A 238 -28.77 -30.18 -6.48
C SER A 238 -28.46 -30.92 -7.79
N ILE A 239 -28.14 -30.19 -8.87
CA ILE A 239 -27.75 -30.79 -10.15
C ILE A 239 -26.37 -31.46 -10.02
N LEU A 240 -25.46 -30.91 -9.23
CA LEU A 240 -24.14 -31.52 -8.97
C LEU A 240 -24.21 -32.73 -8.02
N ASP A 241 -25.22 -32.79 -7.14
CA ASP A 241 -25.49 -33.91 -6.25
C ASP A 241 -26.17 -35.08 -7.01
N GLU A 242 -27.05 -34.76 -7.97
CA GLU A 242 -27.67 -35.74 -8.89
C GLU A 242 -26.69 -36.23 -9.97
N HIS A 243 -25.83 -35.34 -10.48
CA HIS A 243 -24.84 -35.61 -11.53
C HIS A 243 -23.40 -35.30 -11.06
N PRO A 244 -22.79 -36.11 -10.19
CA PRO A 244 -21.43 -35.89 -9.72
C PRO A 244 -20.37 -35.92 -10.85
N GLU A 245 -20.67 -36.53 -12.00
CA GLU A 245 -19.86 -36.49 -13.22
C GLU A 245 -19.81 -35.12 -13.91
N TYR A 246 -20.67 -34.17 -13.51
CA TYR A 246 -20.63 -32.79 -13.99
C TYR A 246 -19.56 -31.93 -13.30
N MET A 247 -19.09 -32.32 -12.11
CA MET A 247 -17.95 -31.67 -11.47
C MET A 247 -16.63 -32.04 -12.16
N ALA A 248 -15.67 -31.11 -12.20
CA ALA A 248 -14.32 -31.38 -12.65
C ALA A 248 -13.67 -32.52 -11.84
N LEU A 249 -13.04 -33.47 -12.53
CA LEU A 249 -12.13 -34.44 -11.94
C LEU A 249 -10.78 -33.74 -11.74
N TYR A 250 -10.26 -33.66 -10.53
CA TYR A 250 -8.89 -33.21 -10.28
C TYR A 250 -8.26 -33.92 -9.08
N GLY A 251 -6.96 -34.21 -9.13
CA GLY A 251 -6.29 -35.04 -8.12
C GLY A 251 -6.94 -36.42 -7.96
N GLY A 252 -7.49 -36.97 -9.05
CA GLY A 252 -8.23 -38.23 -9.07
C GLY A 252 -9.63 -38.22 -8.42
N LYS A 253 -10.20 -37.04 -8.09
CA LYS A 253 -11.53 -36.92 -7.45
C LYS A 253 -12.41 -35.88 -8.12
N ARG A 254 -13.72 -36.13 -8.21
CA ARG A 254 -14.72 -35.11 -8.52
C ARG A 254 -15.21 -34.52 -7.20
N GLN A 255 -14.81 -33.28 -6.92
CA GLN A 255 -14.97 -32.67 -5.59
C GLN A 255 -15.04 -31.13 -5.69
N LYS A 256 -15.51 -30.50 -4.61
CA LYS A 256 -15.67 -29.06 -4.48
C LYS A 256 -14.50 -28.46 -3.67
N PRO A 257 -13.83 -27.38 -4.13
CA PRO A 257 -12.84 -26.68 -3.33
C PRO A 257 -13.48 -26.05 -2.08
N ALA A 258 -12.70 -25.86 -1.01
CA ALA A 258 -13.19 -25.13 0.15
C ALA A 258 -13.52 -23.68 -0.22
N GLY A 259 -14.70 -23.18 0.17
CA GLY A 259 -15.16 -21.81 -0.09
C GLY A 259 -15.71 -21.51 -1.50
N HIS A 260 -15.32 -22.28 -2.52
CA HIS A 260 -15.62 -21.97 -3.94
C HIS A 260 -16.58 -23.02 -4.56
N PRO A 261 -17.33 -22.67 -5.63
CA PRO A 261 -17.97 -23.66 -6.49
C PRO A 261 -16.91 -24.49 -7.25
N PRO A 262 -17.20 -25.75 -7.61
CA PRO A 262 -16.29 -26.53 -8.45
C PRO A 262 -16.29 -25.99 -9.88
N HIS A 263 -15.16 -26.13 -10.59
CA HIS A 263 -15.19 -26.10 -12.06
C HIS A 263 -16.03 -27.28 -12.57
N LEU A 264 -16.59 -27.11 -13.76
CA LEU A 264 -17.42 -28.11 -14.40
C LEU A 264 -16.58 -29.00 -15.35
N CYS A 265 -17.08 -30.19 -15.65
CA CYS A 265 -16.51 -31.07 -16.66
C CYS A 265 -16.85 -30.54 -18.07
N TRP A 266 -16.06 -29.58 -18.56
CA TRP A 266 -16.36 -28.81 -19.79
C TRP A 266 -16.56 -29.65 -21.07
N SER A 267 -16.01 -30.86 -21.17
CA SER A 267 -16.26 -31.77 -22.29
C SER A 267 -17.60 -32.51 -22.21
N ASN A 268 -18.27 -32.54 -21.06
CA ASN A 268 -19.49 -33.31 -20.83
C ASN A 268 -20.70 -32.64 -21.53
N PRO A 269 -21.39 -33.32 -22.46
CA PRO A 269 -22.54 -32.74 -23.17
C PRO A 269 -23.71 -32.33 -22.26
N GLY A 270 -23.91 -33.02 -21.13
CA GLY A 270 -24.96 -32.71 -20.15
C GLY A 270 -24.68 -31.43 -19.37
N VAL A 271 -23.41 -31.17 -19.03
CA VAL A 271 -22.97 -29.88 -18.45
C VAL A 271 -23.28 -28.73 -19.42
N GLN A 272 -22.91 -28.92 -20.69
CA GLN A 272 -23.12 -27.92 -21.75
C GLN A 272 -24.61 -27.63 -22.00
N GLU A 273 -25.50 -28.62 -21.82
CA GLU A 273 -26.94 -28.46 -21.99
C GLU A 273 -27.61 -27.83 -20.77
N ALA A 274 -27.30 -28.33 -19.56
CA ALA A 274 -27.83 -27.79 -18.31
C ALA A 274 -27.46 -26.31 -18.14
N LEU A 275 -26.21 -25.94 -18.41
CA LEU A 275 -25.76 -24.55 -18.28
C LEU A 275 -26.36 -23.65 -19.36
N ALA A 276 -26.48 -24.11 -20.61
CA ALA A 276 -27.13 -23.35 -21.67
C ALA A 276 -28.61 -23.09 -21.38
N LYS A 277 -29.32 -24.09 -20.83
CA LYS A 277 -30.70 -23.92 -20.38
C LYS A 277 -30.82 -22.87 -19.28
N ILE A 278 -29.99 -22.95 -18.23
CA ILE A 278 -30.01 -21.99 -17.11
C ILE A 278 -29.75 -20.56 -17.58
N ILE A 279 -28.81 -20.36 -18.52
CA ILE A 279 -28.51 -19.03 -19.06
C ILE A 279 -29.65 -18.49 -19.94
N ALA A 280 -30.34 -19.37 -20.69
CA ALA A 280 -31.53 -18.96 -21.46
C ALA A 280 -32.70 -18.55 -20.55
N GLU A 281 -33.03 -19.36 -19.53
CA GLU A 281 -34.08 -19.06 -18.54
C GLU A 281 -33.76 -17.78 -17.72
N TRP A 282 -32.48 -17.51 -17.49
CA TRP A 282 -32.02 -16.26 -16.88
C TRP A 282 -32.21 -15.04 -17.79
N TRP A 283 -31.94 -15.15 -19.10
CA TRP A 283 -32.13 -14.04 -20.06
C TRP A 283 -33.60 -13.62 -20.15
N GLU A 284 -34.52 -14.58 -20.28
CA GLU A 284 -35.98 -14.36 -20.26
C GLU A 284 -36.43 -13.60 -19.00
N SER A 285 -35.74 -13.85 -17.87
CA SER A 285 -36.00 -13.22 -16.57
C SER A 285 -35.33 -11.85 -16.40
N ASN A 286 -34.34 -11.48 -17.23
CA ASN A 286 -33.49 -10.29 -17.07
C ASN A 286 -33.30 -9.47 -18.39
N PRO A 287 -34.36 -9.16 -19.16
CA PRO A 287 -34.25 -8.52 -20.49
C PRO A 287 -33.73 -7.06 -20.47
N HIS A 288 -33.45 -6.50 -19.30
CA HIS A 288 -32.90 -5.15 -19.14
C HIS A 288 -31.36 -5.11 -19.07
N ILE A 289 -30.69 -6.25 -19.00
CA ILE A 289 -29.22 -6.36 -18.92
C ILE A 289 -28.60 -6.34 -20.33
N ASP A 290 -27.46 -5.67 -20.50
CA ASP A 290 -26.82 -5.51 -21.81
C ASP A 290 -25.79 -6.61 -22.12
N THR A 291 -25.18 -7.25 -21.13
CA THR A 291 -24.16 -8.30 -21.33
C THR A 291 -24.03 -9.22 -20.12
N ILE A 292 -23.94 -10.54 -20.37
CA ILE A 292 -23.45 -11.51 -19.41
C ILE A 292 -21.93 -11.63 -19.55
N ASN A 293 -21.18 -11.27 -18.51
CA ASN A 293 -19.77 -11.64 -18.43
C ASN A 293 -19.70 -13.11 -17.96
N PHE A 294 -19.33 -14.00 -18.87
CA PHE A 294 -19.34 -15.45 -18.69
C PHE A 294 -17.95 -15.93 -18.28
N TYR A 295 -17.78 -16.32 -17.01
CA TYR A 295 -16.49 -16.70 -16.41
C TYR A 295 -16.56 -18.09 -15.77
N GLY A 296 -15.46 -18.85 -15.84
CA GLY A 296 -15.26 -20.08 -15.08
C GLY A 296 -15.25 -19.84 -13.56
N ALA A 297 -15.28 -20.92 -12.77
CA ALA A 297 -15.10 -20.82 -11.31
C ALA A 297 -13.75 -20.17 -10.95
N ASP A 298 -13.70 -19.47 -9.81
CA ASP A 298 -12.54 -18.67 -9.39
C ASP A 298 -11.48 -19.51 -8.66
N HIS A 299 -10.85 -20.44 -9.38
CA HIS A 299 -9.70 -21.24 -8.92
C HIS A 299 -9.05 -22.00 -10.09
N ASN A 300 -7.86 -22.56 -9.88
CA ASN A 300 -7.09 -23.27 -10.91
C ASN A 300 -7.27 -24.80 -10.95
N HIS A 301 -8.29 -25.38 -10.29
CA HIS A 301 -8.55 -26.82 -10.33
C HIS A 301 -9.50 -27.21 -11.48
N PHE A 302 -8.95 -27.23 -12.70
CA PHE A 302 -9.65 -27.62 -13.92
C PHE A 302 -9.78 -29.15 -14.06
N CYS A 303 -10.62 -29.60 -15.00
CA CYS A 303 -10.88 -31.04 -15.17
C CYS A 303 -9.73 -31.78 -15.88
N GLU A 304 -9.24 -32.86 -15.26
CA GLU A 304 -8.14 -33.73 -15.68
C GLU A 304 -8.60 -35.01 -16.41
N CYS A 305 -9.91 -35.24 -16.60
CA CYS A 305 -10.39 -36.48 -17.21
C CYS A 305 -10.04 -36.60 -18.71
N ASP A 306 -9.90 -37.84 -19.18
CA ASP A 306 -9.49 -38.17 -20.56
C ASP A 306 -10.32 -37.43 -21.62
N GLU A 307 -11.63 -37.30 -21.42
CA GLU A 307 -12.51 -36.59 -22.35
C GLU A 307 -12.25 -35.08 -22.36
N CYS A 308 -11.85 -34.49 -21.23
CA CYS A 308 -11.46 -33.07 -21.16
C CYS A 308 -10.09 -32.85 -21.81
N LEU A 309 -9.11 -33.71 -21.53
CA LEU A 309 -7.78 -33.69 -22.14
C LEU A 309 -7.86 -33.87 -23.67
N ALA A 310 -8.72 -34.77 -24.14
CA ALA A 310 -8.98 -34.96 -25.58
C ALA A 310 -9.78 -33.81 -26.20
N PHE A 311 -10.69 -33.17 -25.45
CA PHE A 311 -11.47 -32.03 -25.93
C PHE A 311 -10.60 -30.79 -26.17
N ALA A 312 -9.60 -30.55 -25.31
CA ALA A 312 -8.36 -29.83 -25.65
C ALA A 312 -7.31 -30.03 -24.53
N PRO A 313 -6.02 -30.23 -24.85
CA PRO A 313 -5.01 -30.47 -23.82
C PRO A 313 -4.72 -29.21 -22.98
N ASP A 314 -4.63 -28.04 -23.61
CA ASP A 314 -4.47 -26.75 -22.95
C ASP A 314 -5.81 -26.19 -22.44
N VAL A 315 -5.77 -25.53 -21.28
CA VAL A 315 -6.97 -25.11 -20.54
C VAL A 315 -7.70 -23.96 -21.26
N THR A 316 -6.99 -22.97 -21.83
CA THR A 316 -7.66 -21.85 -22.50
C THR A 316 -8.42 -22.27 -23.76
N THR A 317 -7.85 -23.10 -24.63
CA THR A 317 -8.61 -23.63 -25.78
C THR A 317 -9.79 -24.47 -25.31
N ARG A 318 -9.66 -25.22 -24.21
CA ARG A 318 -10.77 -26.00 -23.63
C ARG A 318 -11.90 -25.10 -23.12
N TRP A 319 -11.56 -24.01 -22.44
CA TRP A 319 -12.51 -22.99 -21.99
C TRP A 319 -13.24 -22.36 -23.18
N GLN A 320 -12.50 -21.87 -24.18
CA GLN A 320 -13.09 -21.23 -25.36
C GLN A 320 -13.99 -22.19 -26.18
N ARG A 321 -13.58 -23.46 -26.36
CA ARG A 321 -14.43 -24.49 -27.00
C ARG A 321 -15.74 -24.70 -26.23
N PHE A 322 -15.66 -24.78 -24.90
CA PHE A 322 -16.82 -24.93 -24.04
C PHE A 322 -17.75 -23.71 -24.11
N SER A 323 -17.20 -22.50 -23.95
CA SER A 323 -17.96 -21.25 -24.05
C SER A 323 -18.66 -21.12 -25.40
N ARG A 324 -18.00 -21.49 -26.51
CA ARG A 324 -18.65 -21.45 -27.83
C ARG A 324 -19.85 -22.39 -27.89
N ILE A 325 -19.71 -23.66 -27.48
CA ILE A 325 -20.81 -24.63 -27.50
C ILE A 325 -21.97 -24.18 -26.60
N VAL A 326 -21.68 -23.62 -25.42
CA VAL A 326 -22.71 -23.08 -24.52
C VAL A 326 -23.42 -21.90 -25.16
N ILE A 327 -22.70 -20.91 -25.71
CA ILE A 327 -23.29 -19.73 -26.38
C ILE A 327 -24.10 -20.13 -27.63
N GLU A 328 -23.62 -21.09 -28.42
CA GLU A 328 -24.36 -21.64 -29.58
C GLU A 328 -25.66 -22.33 -29.16
N ARG A 329 -25.67 -23.04 -28.03
CA ARG A 329 -26.90 -23.65 -27.47
C ARG A 329 -27.84 -22.62 -26.85
N VAL A 330 -27.33 -21.61 -26.13
CA VAL A 330 -28.19 -20.53 -25.61
C VAL A 330 -28.84 -19.79 -26.76
N ASN A 331 -28.11 -19.45 -27.83
CA ASN A 331 -28.67 -18.75 -28.99
C ASN A 331 -29.73 -19.56 -29.77
N GLN A 332 -29.85 -20.88 -29.55
CA GLN A 332 -30.95 -21.71 -30.07
C GLN A 332 -32.23 -21.63 -29.20
N LEU A 333 -32.09 -21.25 -27.93
CA LEU A 333 -33.19 -21.13 -26.96
C LEU A 333 -33.65 -19.66 -26.81
N HIS A 334 -32.68 -18.74 -26.68
CA HIS A 334 -32.84 -17.30 -26.57
C HIS A 334 -31.79 -16.60 -27.47
N PRO A 335 -32.13 -16.24 -28.72
CA PRO A 335 -31.19 -15.60 -29.65
C PRO A 335 -30.88 -14.15 -29.27
N GLY A 336 -29.65 -13.69 -29.58
CA GLY A 336 -29.26 -12.29 -29.46
C GLY A 336 -28.66 -11.88 -28.11
N GLY A 337 -28.43 -12.84 -27.20
CA GLY A 337 -27.69 -12.59 -25.96
C GLY A 337 -26.26 -12.12 -26.24
N THR A 338 -25.78 -11.12 -25.50
CA THR A 338 -24.42 -10.60 -25.61
C THR A 338 -23.54 -11.10 -24.46
N TYR A 339 -22.33 -11.56 -24.78
CA TYR A 339 -21.43 -12.22 -23.83
C TYR A 339 -20.04 -11.59 -23.82
N GLY A 340 -19.48 -11.36 -22.63
CA GLY A 340 -18.06 -11.06 -22.42
C GLY A 340 -17.34 -12.20 -21.70
N THR A 341 -16.01 -12.19 -21.67
CA THR A 341 -15.21 -13.07 -20.80
C THR A 341 -13.91 -12.39 -20.36
N LEU A 342 -13.07 -13.11 -19.60
CA LEU A 342 -11.70 -12.70 -19.31
C LEU A 342 -10.69 -13.74 -19.85
N ALA A 343 -9.50 -13.26 -20.23
CA ALA A 343 -8.29 -14.07 -20.23
C ALA A 343 -7.73 -14.00 -18.81
N TYR A 344 -7.89 -15.08 -18.02
CA TYR A 344 -7.85 -15.03 -16.55
C TYR A 344 -7.28 -16.30 -15.93
N GLN A 345 -6.44 -16.14 -14.88
CA GLN A 345 -5.79 -17.25 -14.16
C GLN A 345 -5.25 -18.32 -15.14
N GLY A 346 -5.49 -19.62 -14.90
CA GLY A 346 -5.07 -20.72 -15.78
C GLY A 346 -5.80 -20.82 -17.12
N TYR A 347 -6.61 -19.84 -17.51
CA TYR A 347 -7.15 -19.67 -18.87
C TYR A 347 -6.85 -18.27 -19.45
N ARG A 348 -5.66 -17.72 -19.14
CA ARG A 348 -5.15 -16.46 -19.72
C ARG A 348 -4.45 -16.65 -21.07
N ASP A 349 -3.63 -17.70 -21.19
CA ASP A 349 -2.73 -17.91 -22.32
C ASP A 349 -3.46 -17.98 -23.67
N VAL A 350 -2.86 -17.45 -24.73
CA VAL A 350 -3.47 -17.34 -26.07
C VAL A 350 -3.93 -18.72 -26.59
N PRO A 351 -5.25 -18.93 -26.81
CA PRO A 351 -5.78 -20.22 -27.24
C PRO A 351 -5.61 -20.43 -28.75
N LYS A 352 -5.85 -21.66 -29.20
CA LYS A 352 -5.85 -22.01 -30.63
C LYS A 352 -7.09 -21.50 -31.38
N GLU A 353 -8.12 -21.10 -30.65
CA GLU A 353 -9.38 -20.56 -31.15
C GLU A 353 -10.15 -19.88 -30.00
N ALA A 354 -11.00 -18.90 -30.32
CA ALA A 354 -11.84 -18.20 -29.36
C ALA A 354 -13.34 -18.40 -29.62
N ALA A 355 -14.17 -18.19 -28.59
CA ALA A 355 -15.63 -18.09 -28.69
C ALA A 355 -16.05 -16.67 -29.12
N PRO A 356 -17.28 -16.48 -29.65
CA PRO A 356 -17.76 -15.18 -30.13
C PRO A 356 -18.17 -14.25 -28.96
N PHE A 357 -17.18 -13.79 -28.20
CA PHE A 357 -17.34 -12.79 -27.15
C PHE A 357 -17.32 -11.36 -27.72
N SER A 358 -18.15 -10.47 -27.18
CA SER A 358 -18.18 -9.04 -27.51
C SER A 358 -17.03 -8.26 -26.88
N LEU A 359 -16.43 -8.79 -25.80
CA LEU A 359 -15.18 -8.31 -25.20
C LEU A 359 -14.49 -9.45 -24.45
N VAL A 360 -13.18 -9.57 -24.62
CA VAL A 360 -12.28 -10.40 -23.81
C VAL A 360 -11.39 -9.47 -22.99
N GLY A 361 -11.57 -9.45 -21.68
CA GLY A 361 -10.75 -8.63 -20.77
C GLY A 361 -9.48 -9.36 -20.34
N TYR A 362 -8.31 -8.82 -20.66
CA TYR A 362 -7.02 -9.37 -20.26
C TYR A 362 -6.70 -9.06 -18.79
N ALA A 363 -6.58 -10.09 -17.95
CA ALA A 363 -6.29 -9.92 -16.52
C ALA A 363 -4.80 -9.65 -16.26
N THR A 364 -4.48 -8.45 -15.80
CA THR A 364 -3.13 -7.87 -15.70
C THR A 364 -2.25 -8.44 -14.57
N TYR A 365 -2.37 -9.73 -14.24
CA TYR A 365 -1.62 -10.36 -13.15
C TYR A 365 -0.10 -10.36 -13.37
N ASN A 366 0.36 -10.35 -14.63
CA ASN A 366 1.75 -10.34 -15.05
C ASN A 366 2.25 -8.96 -15.53
N VAL A 367 1.50 -7.88 -15.26
CA VAL A 367 1.91 -6.50 -15.59
C VAL A 367 2.70 -5.90 -14.42
N ASN A 368 3.78 -5.18 -14.73
CA ASN A 368 4.56 -4.41 -13.78
C ASN A 368 3.93 -3.02 -13.58
N TYR A 369 3.21 -2.83 -12.48
CA TYR A 369 2.49 -1.59 -12.16
C TYR A 369 3.37 -0.37 -11.84
N THR A 370 4.71 -0.51 -11.85
CA THR A 370 5.64 0.63 -11.75
C THR A 370 6.06 1.20 -13.10
N LYS A 371 5.69 0.57 -14.22
CA LYS A 371 6.15 0.92 -15.57
C LYS A 371 4.98 1.05 -16.54
N PRO A 372 5.06 1.92 -17.56
CA PRO A 372 4.04 1.97 -18.60
C PRO A 372 3.91 0.63 -19.34
N MET A 373 2.74 0.39 -19.94
CA MET A 373 2.50 -0.84 -20.71
C MET A 373 3.49 -1.04 -21.87
N THR A 374 4.19 0.01 -22.32
CA THR A 374 5.23 -0.02 -23.36
C THR A 374 6.63 -0.45 -22.88
N ASP A 375 6.89 -0.51 -21.57
CA ASP A 375 8.21 -0.84 -21.00
C ASP A 375 8.65 -2.28 -21.32
N PRO A 376 9.96 -2.58 -21.50
CA PRO A 376 10.46 -3.94 -21.68
C PRO A 376 9.97 -4.97 -20.64
N SER A 377 9.74 -4.60 -19.37
CA SER A 377 9.21 -5.55 -18.36
C SER A 377 7.78 -6.01 -18.65
N ASN A 378 7.05 -5.28 -19.49
CA ASN A 378 5.67 -5.57 -19.88
C ASN A 378 5.56 -6.24 -21.27
N ALA A 379 6.66 -6.83 -21.78
CA ALA A 379 6.65 -7.51 -23.09
C ALA A 379 5.64 -8.67 -23.17
N THR A 380 5.67 -9.61 -22.22
CA THR A 380 4.79 -10.78 -22.20
C THR A 380 3.28 -10.42 -22.25
N PRO A 381 2.74 -9.53 -21.39
CA PRO A 381 1.32 -9.17 -21.48
C PRO A 381 0.96 -8.46 -22.80
N ARG A 382 1.86 -7.65 -23.40
CA ARG A 382 1.61 -7.11 -24.76
C ARG A 382 1.52 -8.22 -25.81
N GLU A 383 2.44 -9.18 -25.78
CA GLU A 383 2.47 -10.32 -26.72
C GLU A 383 1.24 -11.21 -26.55
N GLU A 384 0.80 -11.48 -25.32
CA GLU A 384 -0.45 -12.20 -25.05
C GLU A 384 -1.68 -11.44 -25.59
N ILE A 385 -1.80 -10.13 -25.32
CA ILE A 385 -2.93 -9.31 -25.80
C ILE A 385 -2.98 -9.29 -27.33
N LEU A 386 -1.85 -9.05 -28.01
CA LEU A 386 -1.76 -9.05 -29.47
C LEU A 386 -2.05 -10.44 -30.07
N GLY A 387 -1.60 -11.51 -29.40
CA GLY A 387 -1.92 -12.88 -29.78
C GLY A 387 -3.41 -13.20 -29.72
N TRP A 388 -4.12 -12.72 -28.70
CA TRP A 388 -5.58 -12.80 -28.64
C TRP A 388 -6.26 -11.95 -29.74
N GLN A 389 -5.79 -10.72 -30.00
CA GLN A 389 -6.33 -9.90 -31.10
C GLN A 389 -6.18 -10.58 -32.47
N ALA A 390 -5.09 -11.34 -32.68
CA ALA A 390 -4.87 -12.11 -33.91
C ALA A 390 -5.90 -13.24 -34.14
N LEU A 391 -6.67 -13.64 -33.12
CA LEU A 391 -7.81 -14.56 -33.24
C LEU A 391 -9.10 -13.85 -33.71
N GLY A 392 -9.08 -12.52 -33.88
CA GLY A 392 -10.21 -11.73 -34.36
C GLY A 392 -11.24 -11.35 -33.28
N VAL A 393 -10.92 -11.51 -32.00
CA VAL A 393 -11.81 -11.12 -30.89
C VAL A 393 -11.55 -9.68 -30.41
N PRO A 394 -12.59 -8.95 -29.97
CA PRO A 394 -12.42 -7.64 -29.33
C PRO A 394 -11.72 -7.79 -27.97
N MET A 395 -10.52 -7.24 -27.85
CA MET A 395 -9.74 -7.26 -26.60
C MET A 395 -9.92 -5.98 -25.79
N GLY A 396 -9.73 -6.08 -24.47
CA GLY A 396 -9.65 -4.95 -23.55
C GLY A 396 -8.85 -5.29 -22.30
N ILE A 397 -8.62 -4.32 -21.42
CA ILE A 397 -7.83 -4.48 -20.20
C ILE A 397 -8.74 -4.69 -18.97
N ARG A 398 -8.39 -5.69 -18.14
CA ARG A 398 -8.90 -5.90 -16.78
C ARG A 398 -7.75 -5.70 -15.78
N GLY A 399 -7.59 -4.44 -15.40
CA GLY A 399 -6.60 -3.92 -14.46
C GLY A 399 -6.91 -4.25 -13.00
N TYR A 400 -5.86 -4.30 -12.18
CA TYR A 400 -5.95 -4.38 -10.71
C TYR A 400 -5.16 -3.26 -10.01
N HIS A 401 -4.98 -2.12 -10.70
CA HIS A 401 -4.19 -0.95 -10.26
C HIS A 401 -4.52 -0.49 -8.83
N PHE A 402 -5.79 -0.58 -8.40
CA PHE A 402 -6.23 -0.11 -7.08
C PHE A 402 -6.38 -1.25 -6.05
N GLY A 403 -5.79 -2.42 -6.34
CA GLY A 403 -5.72 -3.61 -5.49
C GLY A 403 -4.32 -4.23 -5.40
N ILE A 404 -3.27 -3.46 -5.75
CA ILE A 404 -1.88 -3.96 -5.77
C ILE A 404 -1.39 -4.33 -4.36
N PHE A 405 -1.84 -3.65 -3.31
CA PHE A 405 -1.47 -3.90 -1.92
C PHE A 405 -2.66 -4.35 -1.06
N HIS A 406 -2.37 -5.09 0.03
CA HIS A 406 -3.35 -5.32 1.09
C HIS A 406 -3.78 -4.00 1.77
N GLU A 407 -2.81 -3.15 2.06
CA GLU A 407 -2.98 -1.89 2.77
C GLU A 407 -3.61 -0.78 1.88
N LYS A 408 -4.49 0.04 2.46
CA LYS A 408 -5.15 1.15 1.74
C LYS A 408 -4.20 2.34 1.61
N LEU A 409 -3.46 2.40 0.51
CA LEU A 409 -2.36 3.35 0.30
C LEU A 409 -2.59 4.21 -0.93
N PHE A 410 -2.06 5.44 -0.91
CA PHE A 410 -1.95 6.26 -2.11
C PHE A 410 -0.89 5.65 -3.04
N ILE A 411 -1.27 5.36 -4.27
CA ILE A 411 -0.38 4.79 -5.28
C ILE A 411 -0.28 5.76 -6.47
N PRO A 412 0.87 6.42 -6.70
CA PRO A 412 1.03 7.46 -7.72
C PRO A 412 1.20 6.85 -9.13
N GLN A 413 0.12 6.28 -9.67
CA GLN A 413 0.08 5.59 -10.96
C GLN A 413 -0.44 6.47 -12.11
N THR A 414 -0.57 7.78 -11.90
CA THR A 414 -1.26 8.69 -12.83
C THR A 414 -0.70 8.64 -14.24
N SER A 415 0.62 8.74 -14.42
CA SER A 415 1.21 8.61 -15.76
C SER A 415 1.17 7.18 -16.29
N VAL A 416 1.42 6.16 -15.44
CA VAL A 416 1.41 4.74 -15.84
C VAL A 416 0.05 4.32 -16.44
N ILE A 417 -1.06 4.79 -15.86
CA ILE A 417 -2.41 4.51 -16.34
C ILE A 417 -2.73 5.30 -17.62
N ILE A 418 -2.27 6.55 -17.74
CA ILE A 418 -2.42 7.34 -18.97
C ILE A 418 -1.61 6.70 -20.11
N ASP A 419 -0.35 6.31 -19.86
CA ASP A 419 0.52 5.60 -20.80
C ASP A 419 -0.10 4.26 -21.24
N GLU A 420 -0.73 3.50 -20.33
CA GLU A 420 -1.44 2.26 -20.66
C GLU A 420 -2.69 2.50 -21.52
N ILE A 421 -3.50 3.51 -21.21
CA ILE A 421 -4.73 3.81 -21.97
C ILE A 421 -4.40 4.39 -23.35
N ALA A 422 -3.33 5.19 -23.46
CA ALA A 422 -2.78 5.64 -24.74
C ALA A 422 -2.35 4.45 -25.61
N TRP A 423 -1.56 3.52 -25.06
CA TRP A 423 -1.18 2.30 -25.77
C TRP A 423 -2.39 1.42 -26.14
N ALA A 424 -3.37 1.29 -25.24
CA ALA A 424 -4.60 0.53 -25.50
C ALA A 424 -5.40 1.11 -26.67
N TYR A 425 -5.48 2.43 -26.77
CA TYR A 425 -6.07 3.12 -27.93
C TYR A 425 -5.27 2.89 -29.22
N GLU A 426 -3.93 2.99 -29.16
CA GLU A 426 -3.05 2.72 -30.32
C GLU A 426 -3.18 1.28 -30.86
N GLN A 427 -3.36 0.29 -29.98
CA GLN A 427 -3.60 -1.11 -30.41
C GLN A 427 -5.07 -1.39 -30.78
N GLY A 428 -5.96 -0.40 -30.72
CA GLY A 428 -7.38 -0.55 -31.04
C GLY A 428 -8.17 -1.40 -30.03
N LEU A 429 -7.73 -1.46 -28.76
CA LEU A 429 -8.45 -2.17 -27.70
C LEU A 429 -9.82 -1.51 -27.44
N LYS A 430 -10.83 -2.36 -27.23
CA LYS A 430 -12.23 -1.96 -27.12
C LYS A 430 -12.67 -1.64 -25.69
N GLY A 431 -11.92 -2.05 -24.69
CA GLY A 431 -12.27 -1.77 -23.30
C GLY A 431 -11.07 -1.49 -22.41
N TRP A 432 -11.27 -0.63 -21.42
CA TRP A 432 -10.39 -0.49 -20.28
C TRP A 432 -11.23 -0.51 -19.01
N SER A 433 -10.75 -1.28 -18.04
CA SER A 433 -11.35 -1.33 -16.72
C SER A 433 -10.30 -1.66 -15.67
N SER A 434 -10.43 -1.12 -14.47
CA SER A 434 -9.62 -1.53 -13.32
C SER A 434 -10.48 -1.67 -12.06
N GLU A 435 -10.13 -2.64 -11.22
CA GLU A 435 -10.93 -3.04 -10.05
C GLU A 435 -10.72 -2.15 -8.81
N THR A 436 -11.80 -1.86 -8.07
CA THR A 436 -11.78 -1.22 -6.73
C THR A 436 -13.08 -1.49 -5.97
N THR A 437 -13.07 -1.23 -4.65
CA THR A 437 -14.30 -0.94 -3.88
C THR A 437 -14.84 0.45 -4.26
N PRO A 438 -16.15 0.73 -4.10
CA PRO A 438 -16.68 2.09 -4.30
C PRO A 438 -16.20 3.04 -3.19
N TYR A 439 -16.54 4.32 -3.33
CA TYR A 439 -16.26 5.35 -2.34
C TYR A 439 -16.94 5.10 -0.99
N ARG A 440 -16.28 5.52 0.10
CA ARG A 440 -16.71 5.31 1.50
C ARG A 440 -16.95 3.83 1.82
N SER A 441 -16.03 2.97 1.39
CA SER A 441 -16.09 1.52 1.56
C SER A 441 -14.74 0.98 2.10
N PRO A 442 -14.67 0.54 3.37
CA PRO A 442 -15.76 0.41 4.34
C PRO A 442 -16.26 1.77 4.88
N SER A 443 -17.57 1.87 5.13
CA SER A 443 -18.20 3.10 5.61
C SER A 443 -17.77 3.46 7.04
N GLY A 444 -17.58 4.76 7.29
CA GLY A 444 -17.09 5.29 8.56
C GLY A 444 -15.57 5.25 8.76
N ALA A 445 -14.82 4.71 7.80
CA ALA A 445 -13.36 4.77 7.82
C ALA A 445 -12.82 6.22 7.68
N PRO A 446 -11.67 6.56 8.27
CA PRO A 446 -10.96 7.81 7.96
C PRO A 446 -10.65 7.89 6.46
N PRO A 447 -10.62 9.10 5.83
CA PRO A 447 -10.40 9.19 4.39
C PRO A 447 -9.07 8.61 3.88
N HIS A 448 -8.02 8.55 4.71
CA HIS A 448 -6.75 7.88 4.38
C HIS A 448 -6.77 6.34 4.58
N GLU A 449 -7.89 5.76 4.97
CA GLU A 449 -8.14 4.31 5.03
C GLU A 449 -9.15 3.84 3.95
N ASP A 450 -9.68 4.74 3.13
CA ASP A 450 -10.61 4.42 2.04
C ASP A 450 -9.87 4.17 0.71
N ASN A 451 -10.20 3.07 0.02
CA ASN A 451 -9.51 2.65 -1.22
C ASN A 451 -9.69 3.65 -2.38
N TRP A 452 -10.86 4.30 -2.45
CA TRP A 452 -11.19 5.27 -3.48
C TRP A 452 -10.49 6.60 -3.21
N VAL A 453 -10.61 7.12 -1.98
CA VAL A 453 -9.98 8.38 -1.60
C VAL A 453 -8.46 8.32 -1.73
N THR A 454 -7.86 7.18 -1.37
CA THR A 454 -6.40 6.98 -1.53
C THR A 454 -5.96 6.93 -2.99
N ASN A 455 -6.82 6.55 -3.94
CA ASN A 455 -6.49 6.46 -5.36
C ASN A 455 -7.18 7.52 -6.24
N ARG A 456 -7.82 8.54 -5.64
CA ARG A 456 -8.76 9.46 -6.33
C ARG A 456 -8.20 10.16 -7.58
N MET A 457 -6.94 10.59 -7.55
CA MET A 457 -6.30 11.23 -8.72
C MET A 457 -6.04 10.23 -9.86
N ALA A 458 -5.61 9.01 -9.54
CA ALA A 458 -5.40 7.95 -10.54
C ALA A 458 -6.73 7.42 -11.13
N LEU A 459 -7.80 7.39 -10.32
CA LEU A 459 -9.16 7.08 -10.76
C LEU A 459 -9.72 8.16 -11.71
N TYR A 460 -9.52 9.45 -11.39
CA TYR A 460 -9.88 10.56 -12.27
C TYR A 460 -9.08 10.54 -13.59
N ALA A 461 -7.78 10.27 -13.52
CA ALA A 461 -6.90 10.12 -14.67
C ALA A 461 -7.36 9.00 -15.63
N ALA A 462 -7.66 7.82 -15.09
CA ALA A 462 -8.23 6.72 -15.87
C ALA A 462 -9.51 7.13 -16.62
N ALA A 463 -10.40 7.87 -15.95
CA ALA A 463 -11.67 8.28 -16.52
C ALA A 463 -11.52 9.27 -17.68
N GLN A 464 -10.68 10.30 -17.53
CA GLN A 464 -10.44 11.28 -18.59
C GLN A 464 -9.62 10.68 -19.74
N ALA A 465 -8.64 9.81 -19.47
CA ALA A 465 -7.86 9.12 -20.51
C ALA A 465 -8.72 8.15 -21.34
N MET A 466 -9.65 7.43 -20.69
CA MET A 466 -10.60 6.57 -21.41
C MET A 466 -11.50 7.35 -22.38
N TRP A 467 -11.81 8.62 -22.07
CA TRP A 467 -12.57 9.51 -22.94
C TRP A 467 -11.70 10.11 -24.06
N ASN A 468 -10.50 10.58 -23.72
CA ASN A 468 -9.51 11.10 -24.65
C ASN A 468 -8.10 10.58 -24.32
N ALA A 469 -7.62 9.61 -25.10
CA ALA A 469 -6.32 8.96 -24.90
C ALA A 469 -5.11 9.83 -25.32
N GLN A 470 -5.32 11.10 -25.73
CA GLN A 470 -4.26 12.04 -26.07
C GLN A 470 -3.85 12.96 -24.91
N ILE A 471 -4.54 12.92 -23.77
CA ILE A 471 -4.18 13.75 -22.61
C ILE A 471 -2.80 13.40 -22.06
N GLN A 472 -2.08 14.39 -21.54
CA GLN A 472 -0.78 14.20 -20.89
C GLN A 472 -0.94 14.21 -19.36
N ALA A 473 -0.11 13.44 -18.66
CA ALA A 473 -0.20 13.30 -17.21
C ALA A 473 0.11 14.62 -16.48
N GLU A 474 1.07 15.38 -17.00
CA GLU A 474 1.53 16.67 -16.50
C GLU A 474 0.45 17.76 -16.61
N ASP A 475 -0.33 17.74 -17.69
CA ASP A 475 -1.47 18.65 -17.88
C ASP A 475 -2.58 18.35 -16.87
N LEU A 476 -2.87 17.07 -16.62
CA LEU A 476 -3.89 16.65 -15.66
C LEU A 476 -3.45 16.92 -14.20
N VAL A 477 -2.17 16.67 -13.87
CA VAL A 477 -1.60 17.00 -12.55
C VAL A 477 -1.61 18.51 -12.32
N ARG A 478 -1.38 19.33 -13.35
CA ARG A 478 -1.51 20.79 -13.26
C ARG A 478 -2.95 21.22 -13.00
N ASP A 479 -3.92 20.75 -13.79
CA ASP A 479 -5.36 21.08 -13.61
C ASP A 479 -5.86 20.68 -12.22
N TRP A 480 -5.52 19.46 -11.77
CA TRP A 480 -5.76 19.00 -10.41
C TRP A 480 -5.11 19.91 -9.36
N ALA A 481 -3.84 20.27 -9.54
CA ALA A 481 -3.11 21.11 -8.59
C ALA A 481 -3.73 22.52 -8.47
N GLU A 482 -4.04 23.14 -9.60
CA GLU A 482 -4.64 24.47 -9.70
C GLU A 482 -6.04 24.53 -9.09
N VAL A 483 -6.92 23.57 -9.40
CA VAL A 483 -8.32 23.60 -8.95
C VAL A 483 -8.50 23.07 -7.53
N VAL A 484 -7.74 22.05 -7.10
CA VAL A 484 -7.87 21.46 -5.75
C VAL A 484 -7.12 22.28 -4.68
N PHE A 485 -5.96 22.87 -5.01
CA PHE A 485 -5.10 23.56 -4.02
C PHE A 485 -4.93 25.07 -4.26
N GLY A 486 -5.40 25.62 -5.38
CA GLY A 486 -5.41 27.07 -5.62
C GLY A 486 -4.01 27.70 -5.49
N PRO A 487 -3.79 28.70 -4.60
CA PRO A 487 -2.45 29.28 -4.39
C PRO A 487 -1.36 28.29 -3.97
N ALA A 488 -1.71 27.10 -3.48
CA ALA A 488 -0.77 26.04 -3.13
C ALA A 488 -0.47 25.05 -4.29
N ALA A 489 -0.93 25.34 -5.52
CA ALA A 489 -0.78 24.46 -6.68
C ALA A 489 0.68 24.09 -7.00
N GLU A 490 1.61 25.04 -7.03
CA GLU A 490 3.02 24.78 -7.40
C GLU A 490 3.70 23.74 -6.48
N PRO A 491 3.74 23.90 -5.14
CA PRO A 491 4.37 22.91 -4.28
C PRO A 491 3.62 21.57 -4.28
N MET A 492 2.30 21.56 -4.46
CA MET A 492 1.51 20.33 -4.52
C MET A 492 1.69 19.56 -5.84
N GLY A 493 1.80 20.25 -6.98
CA GLY A 493 2.15 19.67 -8.27
C GLY A 493 3.50 18.96 -8.22
N ARG A 494 4.55 19.66 -7.73
CA ARG A 494 5.88 19.05 -7.50
C ARG A 494 5.87 17.85 -6.55
N TYR A 495 4.90 17.77 -5.62
CA TYR A 495 4.74 16.59 -4.76
C TYR A 495 4.20 15.39 -5.55
N TYR A 496 3.15 15.57 -6.38
CA TYR A 496 2.66 14.49 -7.26
C TYR A 496 3.73 14.05 -8.27
N GLU A 497 4.42 15.00 -8.92
CA GLU A 497 5.54 14.74 -9.85
C GLU A 497 6.65 13.91 -9.18
N ALA A 498 7.07 14.29 -7.96
CA ALA A 498 8.12 13.58 -7.23
C ALA A 498 7.68 12.17 -6.80
N MET A 499 6.39 11.96 -6.53
CA MET A 499 5.83 10.66 -6.17
C MET A 499 5.69 9.73 -7.39
N ASP A 500 5.19 10.24 -8.52
CA ASP A 500 5.12 9.51 -9.80
C ASP A 500 6.52 9.14 -10.31
N GLN A 501 7.47 10.10 -10.29
CA GLN A 501 8.86 9.85 -10.66
C GLN A 501 9.51 8.80 -9.75
N ALA A 502 9.29 8.86 -8.43
CA ALA A 502 9.84 7.88 -7.50
C ALA A 502 9.26 6.47 -7.75
N TRP A 503 7.96 6.37 -8.04
CA TRP A 503 7.29 5.11 -8.38
C TRP A 503 7.81 4.51 -9.68
N ARG A 504 7.93 5.31 -10.75
CA ARG A 504 8.53 4.90 -12.02
C ARG A 504 10.03 4.59 -11.93
N SER A 505 10.72 5.10 -10.91
CA SER A 505 12.13 4.83 -10.64
C SER A 505 12.39 3.53 -9.86
N VAL A 506 11.35 2.82 -9.40
CA VAL A 506 11.51 1.55 -8.68
C VAL A 506 12.24 0.52 -9.57
N PRO A 507 13.25 -0.21 -9.06
CA PRO A 507 14.09 -1.08 -9.89
C PRO A 507 13.48 -2.47 -10.13
N GLN A 508 12.82 -3.07 -9.13
CA GLN A 508 12.20 -4.39 -9.25
C GLN A 508 10.77 -4.27 -9.81
N PRO A 509 10.29 -5.24 -10.60
CA PRO A 509 8.89 -5.30 -10.99
C PRO A 509 7.95 -5.42 -9.78
N LEU A 510 6.84 -4.67 -9.81
CA LEU A 510 5.71 -4.88 -8.92
C LEU A 510 4.57 -5.49 -9.74
N THR A 511 4.46 -6.80 -9.71
CA THR A 511 3.42 -7.58 -10.39
C THR A 511 2.35 -8.04 -9.40
N TYR A 512 1.32 -8.70 -9.92
CA TYR A 512 0.24 -9.31 -9.15
C TYR A 512 -0.53 -8.34 -8.25
N VAL A 513 -1.32 -8.88 -7.32
CA VAL A 513 -2.30 -8.16 -6.48
C VAL A 513 -2.14 -8.55 -5.01
N ASN A 514 -2.64 -7.72 -4.10
CA ASN A 514 -2.59 -7.98 -2.65
C ASN A 514 -1.17 -8.25 -2.11
N ASN A 515 -0.17 -7.52 -2.61
CA ASN A 515 1.19 -7.53 -2.06
C ASN A 515 1.21 -6.90 -0.64
N PRO A 516 2.12 -7.31 0.26
CA PRO A 516 2.35 -6.60 1.51
C PRO A 516 3.23 -5.37 1.26
N ALA A 517 2.73 -4.16 1.56
CA ALA A 517 3.47 -2.92 1.27
C ALA A 517 4.79 -2.80 2.05
N GLY A 518 4.92 -3.49 3.19
CA GLY A 518 6.14 -3.56 4.00
C GLY A 518 7.38 -4.05 3.24
N ALA A 519 7.24 -5.02 2.32
CA ALA A 519 8.37 -5.51 1.51
C ALA A 519 8.77 -4.54 0.39
N PHE A 520 7.83 -3.71 -0.07
CA PHE A 520 8.00 -2.78 -1.18
C PHE A 520 8.50 -1.39 -0.76
N ALA A 521 8.11 -0.92 0.43
CA ALA A 521 8.26 0.47 0.85
C ALA A 521 9.69 1.03 0.68
N GLY A 522 10.72 0.27 1.03
CA GLY A 522 12.13 0.69 0.91
C GLY A 522 12.66 0.84 -0.53
N GLN A 523 11.94 0.36 -1.54
CA GLN A 523 12.29 0.53 -2.95
C GLN A 523 11.72 1.83 -3.56
N PHE A 524 10.57 2.27 -3.05
CA PHE A 524 9.82 3.45 -3.51
C PHE A 524 10.06 4.67 -2.62
N ILE A 525 9.98 4.50 -1.30
CA ILE A 525 10.15 5.57 -0.31
C ILE A 525 11.63 5.71 0.04
N SER A 526 12.09 6.95 0.12
CA SER A 526 13.43 7.28 0.58
C SER A 526 13.42 8.50 1.51
N ARG A 527 14.44 8.62 2.37
CA ARG A 527 14.64 9.83 3.20
C ARG A 527 14.64 11.12 2.37
N ARG A 528 15.15 11.09 1.12
CA ARG A 528 15.16 12.23 0.20
C ARG A 528 13.76 12.59 -0.31
N LEU A 529 12.95 11.60 -0.69
CA LEU A 529 11.57 11.80 -1.13
C LEU A 529 10.72 12.40 -0.01
N LEU A 530 10.81 11.82 1.20
CA LEU A 530 10.10 12.32 2.39
C LEU A 530 10.50 13.77 2.72
N GLN A 531 11.80 14.11 2.66
CA GLN A 531 12.28 15.49 2.86
C GLN A 531 11.81 16.48 1.79
N MET A 532 11.55 16.02 0.55
CA MET A 532 10.97 16.85 -0.51
C MET A 532 9.48 17.09 -0.25
N ALA A 533 8.70 16.03 0.02
CA ALA A 533 7.28 16.16 0.33
C ALA A 533 7.03 17.01 1.60
N ASP A 534 7.82 16.80 2.66
CA ASP A 534 7.80 17.64 3.87
C ASP A 534 8.04 19.12 3.57
N ARG A 535 8.82 19.43 2.52
CA ARG A 535 9.03 20.81 2.06
C ARG A 535 7.80 21.32 1.31
N CYS A 536 7.30 20.56 0.35
CA CYS A 536 6.09 20.91 -0.40
C CYS A 536 4.90 21.20 0.52
N PHE A 537 4.62 20.36 1.53
CA PHE A 537 3.52 20.61 2.47
C PHE A 537 3.73 21.86 3.34
N ARG A 538 4.98 22.27 3.64
CA ARG A 538 5.24 23.55 4.33
C ARG A 538 5.04 24.75 3.41
N GLU A 539 5.52 24.68 2.17
CA GLU A 539 5.38 25.75 1.18
C GLU A 539 3.92 25.92 0.74
N ALA A 540 3.17 24.83 0.58
CA ALA A 540 1.72 24.82 0.35
C ALA A 540 0.97 25.55 1.49
N ARG A 541 1.27 25.23 2.76
CA ARG A 541 0.67 25.91 3.92
C ARG A 541 1.06 27.37 4.05
N GLN A 542 2.25 27.76 3.61
CA GLN A 542 2.66 29.16 3.55
C GLN A 542 1.87 29.94 2.48
N ALA A 543 1.56 29.33 1.34
CA ALA A 543 0.72 29.94 0.30
C ALA A 543 -0.72 30.21 0.77
N LEU A 544 -1.26 29.43 1.72
CA LEU A 544 -2.59 29.67 2.29
C LEU A 544 -2.73 31.01 3.04
N ALA A 545 -1.62 31.65 3.42
CA ALA A 545 -1.64 33.01 3.98
C ALA A 545 -2.14 34.08 2.99
N ALA A 546 -2.21 33.77 1.69
CA ALA A 546 -2.80 34.63 0.66
C ALA A 546 -4.31 34.41 0.46
N VAL A 547 -4.92 33.37 1.06
CA VAL A 547 -6.34 33.06 0.91
C VAL A 547 -7.14 33.81 1.98
N SER A 548 -7.94 34.81 1.57
CA SER A 548 -8.77 35.61 2.50
C SER A 548 -10.14 35.01 2.81
N ASP A 549 -10.60 34.04 2.01
CA ASP A 549 -11.84 33.30 2.24
C ASP A 549 -11.57 32.11 3.17
N GLU A 550 -12.17 32.13 4.36
CA GLU A 550 -11.90 31.12 5.39
C GLU A 550 -12.38 29.71 5.01
N THR A 551 -13.50 29.61 4.29
CA THR A 551 -14.07 28.33 3.87
C THR A 551 -13.24 27.70 2.75
N LEU A 552 -12.77 28.49 1.79
CA LEU A 552 -11.82 28.05 0.77
C LEU A 552 -10.47 27.67 1.39
N ARG A 553 -9.96 28.49 2.32
CA ARG A 553 -8.70 28.24 3.05
C ARG A 553 -8.74 26.93 3.82
N GLN A 554 -9.86 26.65 4.50
CA GLN A 554 -10.09 25.38 5.19
C GLN A 554 -10.18 24.20 4.20
N ARG A 555 -10.97 24.32 3.11
CA ARG A 555 -11.09 23.25 2.09
C ARG A 555 -9.72 22.84 1.54
N ILE A 556 -8.85 23.81 1.26
CA ILE A 556 -7.49 23.55 0.74
C ILE A 556 -6.60 22.90 1.81
N GLU A 557 -6.59 23.40 3.05
CA GLU A 557 -5.82 22.78 4.15
C GLU A 557 -6.26 21.34 4.40
N GLU A 558 -7.57 21.04 4.34
CA GLU A 558 -8.09 19.67 4.48
C GLU A 558 -7.56 18.73 3.38
N GLN A 559 -7.39 19.21 2.14
CA GLN A 559 -6.77 18.40 1.07
C GLN A 559 -5.25 18.24 1.26
N ILE A 560 -4.54 19.29 1.70
CA ILE A 560 -3.10 19.20 2.01
C ILE A 560 -2.86 18.22 3.17
N ALA A 561 -3.67 18.29 4.22
CA ALA A 561 -3.61 17.40 5.36
C ALA A 561 -3.96 15.95 5.00
N LEU A 562 -4.85 15.73 4.03
CA LEU A 562 -5.16 14.40 3.49
C LEU A 562 -3.98 13.81 2.70
N GLU A 563 -3.36 14.59 1.80
CA GLU A 563 -2.14 14.15 1.10
C GLU A 563 -0.99 13.83 2.07
N GLU A 564 -0.79 14.69 3.06
CA GLU A 564 0.20 14.43 4.11
C GLU A 564 -0.14 13.16 4.89
N ALA A 565 -1.39 12.95 5.31
CA ALA A 565 -1.81 11.75 6.04
C ALA A 565 -1.57 10.46 5.24
N MET A 566 -1.85 10.46 3.94
CA MET A 566 -1.58 9.32 3.06
C MET A 566 -0.07 9.05 2.94
N LEU A 567 0.77 10.09 2.82
CA LEU A 567 2.23 9.94 2.87
C LEU A 567 2.71 9.45 4.25
N GLN A 568 2.08 9.85 5.35
CA GLN A 568 2.47 9.36 6.68
C GLN A 568 2.26 7.84 6.84
N LYS A 569 1.34 7.22 6.09
CA LYS A 569 1.23 5.74 6.04
C LYS A 569 2.47 5.12 5.40
N TRP A 570 2.84 5.58 4.20
CA TRP A 570 4.08 5.17 3.54
C TRP A 570 5.33 5.43 4.39
N ARG A 571 5.40 6.57 5.08
CA ARG A 571 6.48 6.88 6.03
C ARG A 571 6.49 5.91 7.21
N HIS A 572 5.34 5.55 7.76
CA HIS A 572 5.27 4.61 8.88
C HIS A 572 5.76 3.22 8.47
N ILE A 573 5.31 2.72 7.32
CA ILE A 573 5.73 1.42 6.76
C ILE A 573 7.23 1.42 6.46
N TYR A 574 7.75 2.46 5.80
CA TYR A 574 9.19 2.62 5.52
C TYR A 574 10.05 2.69 6.80
N LEU A 575 9.60 3.42 7.82
CA LEU A 575 10.32 3.50 9.11
C LEU A 575 10.19 2.22 9.92
N ALA A 576 9.09 1.47 9.79
CA ALA A 576 8.94 0.14 10.39
C ALA A 576 9.89 -0.86 9.72
N GLN A 577 9.97 -0.88 8.39
CA GLN A 577 10.91 -1.72 7.64
C GLN A 577 12.37 -1.38 7.99
N LEU A 578 12.76 -0.10 8.03
CA LEU A 578 14.09 0.31 8.50
C LEU A 578 14.34 -0.10 9.97
N GLY A 579 13.32 0.00 10.82
CA GLY A 579 13.41 -0.44 12.21
C GLY A 579 13.61 -1.94 12.34
N GLN A 580 12.93 -2.76 11.54
CA GLN A 580 13.11 -4.21 11.49
C GLN A 580 14.49 -4.58 10.92
N ALA A 581 14.90 -3.96 9.81
CA ALA A 581 16.19 -4.24 9.17
C ALA A 581 17.39 -4.02 10.10
N VAL A 582 17.31 -3.03 11.01
CA VAL A 582 18.34 -2.73 12.02
C VAL A 582 18.17 -3.55 13.32
N ARG A 583 16.97 -4.08 13.61
CA ARG A 583 16.70 -4.94 14.78
C ARG A 583 17.22 -6.37 14.65
N TYR A 584 17.38 -6.85 13.42
CA TYR A 584 17.71 -8.23 13.12
C TYR A 584 19.09 -8.36 12.44
N GLU A 585 20.07 -7.63 12.96
CA GLU A 585 21.49 -7.79 12.63
C GLU A 585 22.16 -8.79 13.59
N ALA A 586 22.98 -9.71 13.07
CA ALA A 586 23.72 -10.70 13.84
C ALA A 586 25.20 -10.75 13.43
N HIS A 587 26.09 -10.33 14.32
CA HIS A 587 27.54 -10.42 14.11
C HIS A 587 28.03 -11.84 14.43
N VAL A 588 28.23 -12.66 13.38
CA VAL A 588 28.70 -14.04 13.50
C VAL A 588 30.22 -14.02 13.61
N PRO A 589 30.80 -14.49 14.73
CA PRO A 589 32.24 -14.47 14.95
C PRO A 589 32.92 -15.66 14.24
N ARG A 590 34.21 -15.50 13.96
CA ARG A 590 35.03 -16.53 13.34
C ARG A 590 35.29 -17.68 14.31
N ALA A 591 35.24 -18.91 13.80
CA ALA A 591 35.49 -20.11 14.56
C ALA A 591 36.96 -20.18 15.01
N THR A 592 37.19 -20.36 16.32
CA THR A 592 38.54 -20.64 16.86
C THR A 592 39.02 -22.06 16.53
N SER A 593 38.09 -22.95 16.18
CA SER A 593 38.32 -24.31 15.69
C SER A 593 37.09 -24.76 14.90
N LYS A 594 37.29 -25.45 13.77
CA LYS A 594 36.21 -25.90 12.88
C LYS A 594 35.14 -26.73 13.66
N PRO A 595 33.86 -26.34 13.67
CA PRO A 595 32.80 -27.05 14.40
C PRO A 595 32.56 -28.47 13.86
N ARG A 596 32.04 -29.36 14.71
CA ARG A 596 31.77 -30.76 14.37
C ARG A 596 30.25 -31.02 14.42
N LEU A 597 29.66 -31.41 13.28
CA LEU A 597 28.19 -31.45 13.08
C LEU A 597 27.45 -32.60 13.82
N ASP A 598 28.18 -33.51 14.45
CA ASP A 598 27.68 -34.62 15.28
C ASP A 598 28.13 -34.48 16.75
N ALA A 599 28.38 -33.25 17.21
CA ALA A 599 28.83 -32.99 18.58
C ALA A 599 27.67 -32.70 19.54
N GLY A 600 27.81 -33.12 20.80
CA GLY A 600 26.82 -32.81 21.84
C GLY A 600 26.69 -31.31 22.16
N PRO A 601 25.74 -30.94 23.05
CA PRO A 601 25.46 -29.54 23.36
C PRO A 601 26.64 -28.76 23.97
N ASP A 602 27.54 -29.43 24.70
CA ASP A 602 28.67 -28.82 25.40
C ASP A 602 29.96 -28.62 24.58
N ASP A 603 29.93 -28.85 23.26
CA ASP A 603 31.10 -28.76 22.38
C ASP A 603 31.85 -27.41 22.54
N PRO A 604 33.15 -27.42 22.92
CA PRO A 604 33.96 -26.23 23.04
C PRO A 604 33.98 -25.29 21.84
N ALA A 605 33.82 -25.79 20.60
CA ALA A 605 33.82 -24.95 19.41
C ALA A 605 32.70 -23.89 19.45
N TRP A 606 31.50 -24.30 19.88
CA TRP A 606 30.31 -23.43 19.93
C TRP A 606 30.29 -22.45 21.11
N LYS A 607 31.30 -22.46 22.00
CA LYS A 607 31.38 -21.52 23.13
C LYS A 607 31.64 -20.08 22.70
N ALA A 608 32.25 -19.89 21.54
CA ALA A 608 32.48 -18.58 20.94
C ALA A 608 31.36 -18.14 19.99
N ALA A 609 30.33 -18.95 19.77
CA ALA A 609 29.28 -18.68 18.78
C ALA A 609 28.37 -17.51 19.18
N VAL A 610 27.91 -16.73 18.19
CA VAL A 610 26.81 -15.79 18.44
C VAL A 610 25.52 -16.57 18.66
N ARG A 611 24.70 -16.09 19.60
CA ARG A 611 23.34 -16.59 19.84
C ARG A 611 22.39 -15.65 19.10
N PHE A 612 21.57 -16.19 18.21
CA PHE A 612 20.48 -15.40 17.61
C PHE A 612 19.40 -15.13 18.66
N PRO A 613 18.58 -14.07 18.47
CA PRO A 613 17.34 -13.90 19.21
C PRO A 613 16.49 -15.18 19.16
N ALA A 614 15.68 -15.39 20.19
CA ALA A 614 14.72 -16.50 20.21
C ALA A 614 13.74 -16.36 19.04
N PHE A 615 13.24 -17.50 18.54
CA PHE A 615 12.21 -17.48 17.50
C PHE A 615 10.94 -16.78 18.00
N GLU A 616 10.35 -15.95 17.15
CA GLU A 616 9.09 -15.23 17.36
C GLU A 616 8.06 -15.69 16.33
N ASP A 617 6.77 -15.52 16.62
CA ASP A 617 5.69 -15.61 15.64
C ASP A 617 5.50 -14.28 14.89
N HIS A 618 4.53 -14.25 13.95
CA HIS A 618 4.21 -13.06 13.17
C HIS A 618 3.64 -11.87 13.97
N GLU A 619 3.29 -12.03 15.24
CA GLU A 619 2.87 -10.94 16.12
C GLU A 619 4.05 -10.39 16.96
N GLY A 620 5.24 -11.00 16.82
CA GLY A 620 6.42 -10.71 17.65
C GLY A 620 6.37 -11.41 19.02
N THR A 621 5.52 -12.43 19.20
CA THR A 621 5.45 -13.21 20.44
C THR A 621 6.55 -14.27 20.43
N PRO A 622 7.40 -14.35 21.46
CA PRO A 622 8.40 -15.40 21.56
C PRO A 622 7.77 -16.79 21.60
N ALA A 623 8.33 -17.72 20.82
CA ALA A 623 7.85 -19.10 20.71
C ALA A 623 7.78 -19.79 22.09
N ALA A 624 6.69 -20.55 22.31
CA ALA A 624 6.50 -21.31 23.54
C ALA A 624 7.49 -22.48 23.66
N GLU A 625 7.77 -23.17 22.54
CA GLU A 625 8.86 -24.14 22.38
C GLU A 625 10.13 -23.40 21.92
N ARG A 626 11.28 -23.64 22.55
CA ARG A 626 12.47 -22.81 22.30
C ARG A 626 13.42 -23.49 21.32
N THR A 627 13.45 -22.96 20.10
CA THR A 627 14.57 -23.19 19.18
C THR A 627 15.60 -22.08 19.37
N GLN A 628 16.81 -22.44 19.82
CA GLN A 628 17.97 -21.57 19.85
C GLN A 628 18.82 -21.80 18.61
N VAL A 629 19.28 -20.73 17.95
CA VAL A 629 20.26 -20.81 16.87
C VAL A 629 21.60 -20.23 17.33
N LEU A 630 22.67 -20.98 17.10
CA LEU A 630 24.06 -20.56 17.25
C LEU A 630 24.71 -20.46 15.87
N ALA A 631 25.64 -19.52 15.67
CA ALA A 631 26.45 -19.51 14.46
C ALA A 631 27.94 -19.15 14.67
N LEU A 632 28.74 -19.67 13.74
CA LEU A 632 30.18 -19.45 13.58
C LEU A 632 30.51 -19.42 12.08
N TRP A 633 31.63 -18.83 11.66
CA TRP A 633 32.12 -18.96 10.28
C TRP A 633 33.63 -19.28 10.22
N ASP A 634 34.07 -19.92 9.14
CA ASP A 634 35.49 -20.04 8.79
C ASP A 634 35.70 -19.69 7.30
N GLU A 635 36.93 -19.77 6.80
CA GLU A 635 37.26 -19.52 5.39
C GLU A 635 36.44 -20.32 4.35
N GLU A 636 35.81 -21.42 4.73
CA GLU A 636 35.08 -22.33 3.85
C GLU A 636 33.55 -22.17 3.96
N ALA A 637 33.01 -22.02 5.18
CA ALA A 637 31.57 -22.10 5.42
C ALA A 637 31.04 -21.21 6.56
N LEU A 638 29.73 -20.94 6.49
CA LEU A 638 28.90 -20.55 7.64
C LEU A 638 28.40 -21.83 8.33
N TYR A 639 28.57 -21.91 9.65
CA TYR A 639 28.08 -22.98 10.50
C TYR A 639 26.87 -22.50 11.30
N LEU A 640 25.77 -23.24 11.24
CA LEU A 640 24.55 -23.01 12.01
C LEU A 640 24.27 -24.22 12.90
N ARG A 641 23.88 -23.99 14.15
CA ARG A 641 23.44 -25.02 15.10
C ARG A 641 22.10 -24.64 15.69
N PHE A 642 21.08 -25.42 15.40
CA PHE A 642 19.73 -25.30 15.94
C PHE A 642 19.57 -26.27 17.11
N ILE A 643 19.11 -25.77 18.26
CA ILE A 643 18.91 -26.56 19.48
C ILE A 643 17.45 -26.39 19.91
N SER A 644 16.67 -27.46 19.93
CA SER A 644 15.27 -27.47 20.37
C SER A 644 15.12 -28.24 21.68
N ASP A 645 14.43 -27.64 22.65
CA ASP A 645 14.20 -28.18 24.00
C ASP A 645 13.02 -29.18 24.10
N ARG A 646 12.58 -29.72 22.96
CA ARG A 646 11.40 -30.59 22.86
C ARG A 646 11.75 -32.08 22.84
N PRO A 647 11.22 -32.90 23.78
CA PRO A 647 11.51 -34.34 23.84
C PRO A 647 10.71 -35.20 22.85
N GLU A 648 9.57 -34.71 22.33
CA GLU A 648 8.66 -35.48 21.46
C GLU A 648 8.44 -34.76 20.12
N LEU A 649 9.16 -35.18 19.07
CA LEU A 649 9.04 -34.61 17.72
C LEU A 649 8.20 -35.49 16.79
N GLY A 650 7.46 -34.85 15.88
CA GLY A 650 6.68 -35.54 14.84
C GLY A 650 7.51 -35.83 13.59
N VAL A 651 7.09 -36.84 12.81
CA VAL A 651 7.74 -37.22 11.53
C VAL A 651 7.61 -36.18 10.40
N SER A 652 7.01 -35.01 10.67
CA SER A 652 6.89 -33.89 9.73
C SER A 652 7.33 -32.58 10.37
N ASP A 653 8.20 -32.65 11.37
CA ASP A 653 8.89 -31.50 11.97
C ASP A 653 10.16 -31.19 11.15
N THR A 654 10.35 -29.92 10.79
CA THR A 654 11.54 -29.43 10.05
C THR A 654 12.16 -28.20 10.71
N VAL A 655 13.46 -28.02 10.46
CA VAL A 655 14.12 -26.70 10.46
C VAL A 655 14.23 -26.24 9.02
N ASP A 656 13.77 -25.03 8.76
CA ASP A 656 13.78 -24.39 7.44
C ASP A 656 14.71 -23.17 7.48
N ILE A 657 15.60 -23.06 6.49
CA ILE A 657 16.63 -22.03 6.36
C ILE A 657 16.45 -21.35 5.01
N PHE A 658 16.29 -20.03 5.02
CA PHE A 658 16.16 -19.21 3.81
C PHE A 658 17.37 -18.29 3.68
N LEU A 659 17.96 -18.22 2.50
CA LEU A 659 19.22 -17.52 2.23
C LEU A 659 19.07 -16.64 0.99
N GLU A 660 19.46 -15.36 1.06
CA GLU A 660 19.45 -14.48 -0.11
C GLU A 660 20.47 -14.93 -1.17
N ASP A 661 20.03 -15.11 -2.41
CA ASP A 661 20.90 -15.30 -3.58
C ASP A 661 21.43 -13.94 -4.01
N GLN A 662 22.48 -13.45 -3.34
CA GLN A 662 22.96 -12.07 -3.50
C GLN A 662 23.33 -11.69 -4.96
N PRO A 663 23.89 -12.58 -5.80
CA PRO A 663 24.03 -12.34 -7.23
C PRO A 663 22.74 -12.09 -8.01
N ALA A 664 21.57 -12.49 -7.50
CA ALA A 664 20.27 -12.48 -8.18
C ALA A 664 19.08 -11.99 -7.33
N SER A 665 19.33 -11.28 -6.22
CA SER A 665 18.31 -10.80 -5.27
C SER A 665 17.20 -9.99 -5.99
N PRO A 666 15.89 -10.28 -5.74
CA PRO A 666 15.31 -11.01 -4.61
C PRO A 666 15.20 -12.55 -4.74
N ALA A 667 15.91 -13.20 -5.66
CA ALA A 667 16.01 -14.66 -5.64
C ALA A 667 16.56 -15.19 -4.29
N TYR A 668 16.17 -16.41 -3.91
CA TYR A 668 16.59 -17.02 -2.64
C TYR A 668 16.68 -18.54 -2.70
N PHE A 669 17.45 -19.11 -1.77
CA PHE A 669 17.55 -20.55 -1.54
C PHE A 669 16.71 -20.92 -0.31
N HIS A 670 15.93 -21.99 -0.40
CA HIS A 670 15.27 -22.64 0.74
C HIS A 670 15.94 -23.99 0.96
N LEU A 671 16.47 -24.20 2.16
CA LEU A 671 17.02 -25.45 2.64
C LEU A 671 16.12 -25.96 3.79
N SER A 672 15.81 -27.25 3.82
CA SER A 672 14.95 -27.85 4.84
C SER A 672 15.57 -29.13 5.38
N VAL A 673 15.55 -29.32 6.70
CA VAL A 673 16.06 -30.52 7.40
C VAL A 673 14.95 -31.11 8.27
N GLY A 674 14.55 -32.35 7.96
CA GLY A 674 13.61 -33.14 8.78
C GLY A 674 14.25 -33.82 9.99
N VAL A 675 13.43 -34.24 10.96
CA VAL A 675 13.88 -34.93 12.19
C VAL A 675 14.78 -36.15 11.90
N ASP A 676 14.51 -36.86 10.81
CA ASP A 676 15.21 -38.07 10.36
C ASP A 676 16.51 -37.77 9.58
N GLY A 677 16.89 -36.50 9.42
CA GLY A 677 18.05 -36.08 8.63
C GLY A 677 17.76 -35.91 7.14
N THR A 678 16.51 -36.05 6.69
CA THR A 678 16.17 -35.76 5.28
C THR A 678 16.38 -34.28 4.97
N CYS A 679 17.31 -34.02 4.06
CA CYS A 679 17.65 -32.68 3.59
C CYS A 679 16.98 -32.41 2.24
N ARG A 680 16.46 -31.20 2.05
CA ARG A 680 15.95 -30.68 0.77
C ARG A 680 16.52 -29.31 0.47
N ALA A 681 16.70 -29.01 -0.80
CA ALA A 681 17.15 -27.73 -1.31
C ALA A 681 16.26 -27.32 -2.50
N THR A 682 15.95 -26.04 -2.61
CA THR A 682 15.16 -25.46 -3.70
C THR A 682 15.63 -24.02 -3.91
N ARG A 683 15.70 -23.57 -5.17
CA ARG A 683 15.99 -22.17 -5.50
C ARG A 683 14.74 -21.52 -6.09
N PHE A 684 14.39 -20.36 -5.55
CA PHE A 684 13.29 -19.52 -6.02
C PHE A 684 13.89 -18.30 -6.74
N ASP A 685 13.40 -18.00 -7.93
CA ASP A 685 13.89 -16.88 -8.72
C ASP A 685 13.06 -15.59 -8.54
N THR A 686 13.35 -14.57 -9.36
CA THR A 686 12.67 -13.26 -9.30
C THR A 686 11.23 -13.25 -9.82
N ALA A 687 10.77 -14.34 -10.46
CA ALA A 687 9.38 -14.55 -10.89
C ALA A 687 8.58 -15.44 -9.94
N PHE A 688 9.22 -15.95 -8.86
CA PHE A 688 8.76 -17.06 -8.02
C PHE A 688 8.67 -18.42 -8.75
N ASP A 689 9.37 -18.57 -9.89
CA ASP A 689 9.55 -19.90 -10.49
C ASP A 689 10.48 -20.75 -9.61
N VAL A 690 10.17 -22.05 -9.56
CA VAL A 690 10.72 -22.99 -8.57
C VAL A 690 11.69 -23.96 -9.23
N ASP A 691 12.99 -23.80 -8.98
CA ASP A 691 14.00 -24.77 -9.36
C ASP A 691 14.20 -25.80 -8.22
N GLU A 692 13.40 -26.87 -8.29
CA GLU A 692 13.56 -28.08 -7.45
C GLU A 692 14.75 -28.95 -7.87
N THR A 693 15.44 -28.62 -8.98
CA THR A 693 16.64 -29.34 -9.44
C THR A 693 17.93 -28.73 -8.91
N TRP A 694 17.88 -27.47 -8.44
CA TRP A 694 18.99 -26.80 -7.79
C TRP A 694 19.40 -27.50 -6.49
N SER A 695 20.70 -27.73 -6.35
CA SER A 695 21.30 -28.30 -5.15
C SER A 695 22.68 -27.67 -4.89
N ALA A 696 23.06 -27.62 -3.63
CA ALA A 696 24.36 -27.13 -3.17
C ALA A 696 25.07 -28.24 -2.38
N ASP A 697 26.40 -28.19 -2.32
CA ASP A 697 27.23 -29.09 -1.49
C ASP A 697 27.15 -28.77 0.03
N TRP A 698 25.98 -28.37 0.53
CA TRP A 698 25.75 -28.15 1.96
C TRP A 698 25.57 -29.48 2.70
N VAL A 699 25.89 -29.49 3.99
CA VAL A 699 25.79 -30.69 4.83
C VAL A 699 25.02 -30.34 6.09
N ALA A 700 24.00 -31.13 6.42
CA ALA A 700 23.31 -31.06 7.70
C ALA A 700 23.28 -32.43 8.39
N VAL A 701 23.28 -32.42 9.72
CA VAL A 701 23.24 -33.62 10.57
C VAL A 701 22.24 -33.38 11.71
N THR A 702 21.37 -34.35 11.95
CA THR A 702 20.39 -34.34 13.04
C THR A 702 20.80 -35.29 14.16
N ASN A 703 20.87 -34.77 15.38
CA ASN A 703 21.25 -35.51 16.58
C ASN A 703 20.11 -35.44 17.60
N GLN A 704 19.79 -36.57 18.23
CA GLN A 704 18.87 -36.63 19.38
C GLN A 704 19.65 -37.01 20.64
N HIS A 705 19.48 -36.20 21.68
CA HIS A 705 20.00 -36.42 23.03
C HIS A 705 18.83 -36.41 24.03
N GLU A 706 19.07 -36.74 25.30
CA GLU A 706 18.01 -36.80 26.31
C GLU A 706 17.31 -35.43 26.47
N GLY A 707 16.10 -35.31 25.92
CA GLY A 707 15.29 -34.10 25.95
C GLY A 707 15.68 -32.99 24.96
N VAL A 708 16.60 -33.23 24.01
CA VAL A 708 17.11 -32.19 23.08
C VAL A 708 17.28 -32.75 21.67
N TRP A 709 16.77 -32.03 20.67
CA TRP A 709 17.08 -32.24 19.25
C TRP A 709 18.04 -31.14 18.77
N ILE A 710 19.12 -31.55 18.11
CA ILE A 710 20.12 -30.65 17.53
C ILE A 710 20.17 -30.87 16.02
N VAL A 711 20.10 -29.78 15.25
CA VAL A 711 20.42 -29.77 13.82
C VAL A 711 21.65 -28.91 13.61
N ASP A 712 22.75 -29.50 13.16
CA ASP A 712 23.95 -28.77 12.75
C ASP A 712 24.01 -28.72 11.23
N ALA A 713 24.27 -27.55 10.67
CA ALA A 713 24.41 -27.32 9.23
C ALA A 713 25.70 -26.55 8.90
N ALA A 714 26.40 -26.99 7.86
CA ALA A 714 27.50 -26.29 7.23
C ALA A 714 27.07 -25.82 5.83
N LEU A 715 27.20 -24.52 5.59
CA LEU A 715 26.81 -23.83 4.36
C LEU A 715 28.08 -23.29 3.65
N PRO A 716 28.67 -24.01 2.68
CA PRO A 716 29.93 -23.60 2.07
C PRO A 716 29.74 -22.36 1.19
N PHE A 717 30.49 -21.29 1.45
CA PHE A 717 30.25 -19.99 0.80
C PHE A 717 30.33 -20.05 -0.74
N ALA A 718 31.19 -20.92 -1.27
CA ALA A 718 31.33 -21.16 -2.72
C ALA A 718 30.03 -21.63 -3.38
N SER A 719 29.24 -22.48 -2.69
CA SER A 719 27.98 -23.05 -3.21
C SER A 719 26.84 -22.03 -3.29
N PHE A 720 26.98 -20.90 -2.60
CA PHE A 720 26.02 -19.79 -2.57
C PHE A 720 26.57 -18.51 -3.22
N GLY A 721 27.72 -18.58 -3.91
CA GLY A 721 28.38 -17.44 -4.56
C GLY A 721 29.01 -16.40 -3.62
N ILE A 722 28.94 -16.62 -2.31
CA ILE A 722 29.42 -15.70 -1.26
C ILE A 722 30.95 -15.70 -1.20
N LYS A 723 31.53 -14.55 -0.85
CA LYS A 723 32.97 -14.38 -0.62
C LYS A 723 33.19 -13.74 0.76
N PRO A 724 33.71 -14.48 1.77
CA PRO A 724 34.00 -13.92 3.07
C PRO A 724 35.16 -12.91 2.98
N THR A 725 35.12 -11.88 3.83
CA THR A 725 36.17 -10.87 3.99
C THR A 725 36.55 -10.71 5.46
N PRO A 726 37.85 -10.61 5.79
CA PRO A 726 39.01 -10.61 4.88
C PRO A 726 39.26 -12.00 4.25
N PRO A 727 39.87 -12.05 3.05
CA PRO A 727 40.08 -13.30 2.32
C PRO A 727 41.13 -14.22 2.99
N PRO A 728 41.11 -15.53 2.68
CA PRO A 728 41.97 -16.53 3.32
C PRO A 728 43.48 -16.20 3.35
N THR A 729 44.01 -15.99 4.56
CA THR A 729 45.45 -16.01 4.92
C THR A 729 46.44 -15.21 4.04
N GLY A 730 46.18 -13.92 3.80
CA GLY A 730 47.15 -12.99 3.18
C GLY A 730 47.88 -12.09 4.18
N ILE A 731 49.15 -12.38 4.53
CA ILE A 731 49.96 -11.49 5.41
C ILE A 731 50.25 -10.17 4.70
N TRP A 732 49.66 -9.07 5.18
CA TRP A 732 49.97 -7.71 4.71
C TRP A 732 50.60 -6.84 5.80
N ARG A 733 51.69 -6.15 5.43
CA ARG A 733 52.34 -5.12 6.24
C ARG A 733 51.77 -3.75 5.89
N PHE A 734 51.04 -3.14 6.82
CA PHE A 734 50.65 -1.72 6.89
C PHE A 734 49.93 -1.09 5.68
N PRO A 735 48.68 -0.63 5.89
CA PRO A 735 48.24 0.67 5.37
C PRO A 735 47.58 1.56 6.47
N PRO A 736 47.44 2.88 6.24
CA PRO A 736 46.87 3.83 7.21
C PRO A 736 45.33 3.96 7.15
N TYR A 737 44.75 4.67 8.12
CA TYR A 737 43.32 5.02 8.25
C TYR A 737 42.74 5.66 6.96
N SER A 738 41.98 4.89 6.17
CA SER A 738 41.00 5.40 5.19
C SER A 738 40.08 4.33 4.59
N LEU A 739 40.49 3.04 4.61
CA LEU A 739 39.72 1.93 4.04
C LEU A 739 39.50 0.82 5.08
N MET A 740 38.44 0.96 5.88
CA MET A 740 37.89 -0.18 6.61
C MET A 740 37.21 -1.11 5.60
N ILE A 741 37.68 -2.36 5.52
CA ILE A 741 36.98 -3.41 4.76
C ILE A 741 35.66 -3.66 5.49
N LYS A 742 34.53 -3.45 4.81
CA LYS A 742 33.22 -3.81 5.37
C LYS A 742 33.17 -5.34 5.54
N PRO A 743 32.66 -5.86 6.67
CA PRO A 743 32.46 -7.31 6.84
C PRO A 743 31.48 -7.83 5.77
N THR A 744 31.64 -9.09 5.37
CA THR A 744 30.69 -9.73 4.45
C THR A 744 29.33 -9.83 5.13
N THR A 745 28.31 -9.23 4.49
CA THR A 745 26.91 -9.28 4.93
C THR A 745 26.13 -10.26 4.08
N TRP A 746 25.45 -11.23 4.69
CA TRP A 746 24.55 -12.16 4.01
C TRP A 746 23.20 -12.17 4.72
N LYS A 747 22.09 -12.04 3.99
CA LYS A 747 20.76 -12.07 4.59
C LYS A 747 20.21 -13.49 4.68
N MET A 748 19.54 -13.78 5.78
CA MET A 748 18.87 -15.06 6.00
C MET A 748 17.66 -14.96 6.92
N ALA A 749 16.80 -15.97 6.83
CA ALA A 749 15.74 -16.23 7.81
C ALA A 749 15.74 -17.70 8.20
N PHE A 750 15.26 -17.99 9.40
CA PHE A 750 15.12 -19.34 9.95
C PHE A 750 13.68 -19.56 10.38
N LYS A 751 13.19 -20.80 10.29
CA LYS A 751 11.81 -21.16 10.61
C LYS A 751 11.74 -22.57 11.17
N ARG A 752 10.77 -22.79 12.05
CA ARG A 752 10.39 -24.10 12.59
C ARG A 752 9.02 -24.47 12.05
N SER A 753 8.89 -25.62 11.39
CA SER A 753 7.62 -26.13 10.87
C SER A 753 7.28 -27.48 11.52
N GLY A 754 6.00 -27.75 11.76
CA GLY A 754 5.56 -28.94 12.50
C GLY A 754 4.06 -29.22 12.38
N LYS A 755 3.60 -30.35 12.93
CA LYS A 755 2.24 -30.88 12.68
C LYS A 755 1.15 -30.39 13.65
N VAL A 756 1.52 -29.69 14.72
CA VAL A 756 0.60 -29.09 15.69
C VAL A 756 0.57 -27.58 15.42
N GLN A 757 -0.61 -27.02 15.15
CA GLN A 757 -0.75 -25.60 14.80
C GLN A 757 -0.81 -24.71 16.04
N GLU A 758 0.33 -24.20 16.49
CA GLU A 758 0.42 -22.92 17.21
C GLU A 758 1.52 -22.06 16.58
N PHE A 759 1.16 -21.48 15.42
CA PHE A 759 1.94 -20.54 14.59
C PHE A 759 3.24 -21.10 13.95
N ALA A 760 3.60 -20.51 12.81
CA ALA A 760 4.98 -20.61 12.33
C ALA A 760 5.83 -19.71 13.23
N THR A 761 6.96 -20.22 13.73
CA THR A 761 7.91 -19.44 14.54
C THR A 761 9.30 -19.47 13.90
N GLY A 762 10.05 -18.39 14.05
CA GLY A 762 11.25 -18.17 13.26
C GLY A 762 11.99 -16.88 13.61
N TRP A 763 12.98 -16.54 12.79
CA TRP A 763 13.75 -15.31 12.88
C TRP A 763 14.09 -14.81 11.47
N PRO A 764 13.91 -13.52 11.14
CA PRO A 764 13.23 -12.49 11.94
C PRO A 764 11.70 -12.57 11.88
N ASP A 765 11.15 -13.15 10.81
CA ASP A 765 9.72 -13.42 10.59
C ASP A 765 9.59 -14.84 10.03
N ALA A 766 8.61 -15.59 10.55
CA ALA A 766 8.37 -16.98 10.22
C ALA A 766 7.36 -17.19 9.07
N VAL A 767 6.60 -16.15 8.69
CA VAL A 767 5.46 -16.27 7.77
C VAL A 767 5.83 -15.90 6.34
N TYR A 768 6.78 -14.99 6.11
CA TYR A 768 7.05 -14.43 4.78
C TYR A 768 8.44 -14.77 4.22
N HIS A 769 8.48 -15.41 3.04
CA HIS A 769 9.69 -15.90 2.38
C HIS A 769 10.23 -14.87 1.36
N ASN A 770 10.84 -13.77 1.83
CA ASN A 770 11.32 -12.69 0.96
C ASN A 770 12.66 -12.07 1.46
N PRO A 771 13.73 -12.00 0.65
CA PRO A 771 14.99 -11.35 1.02
C PRO A 771 14.92 -9.86 1.41
N ALA A 772 13.79 -9.19 1.21
CA ALA A 772 13.53 -7.84 1.72
C ALA A 772 13.17 -7.81 3.23
N THR A 773 12.79 -8.94 3.82
CA THR A 773 12.44 -9.08 5.26
C THR A 773 13.42 -9.94 6.05
N PHE A 774 14.37 -10.63 5.40
CA PHE A 774 15.41 -11.43 6.06
C PHE A 774 16.35 -10.57 6.93
N GLY A 775 16.85 -11.17 8.02
CA GLY A 775 17.81 -10.53 8.93
C GLY A 775 19.23 -10.56 8.35
N THR A 776 20.09 -9.62 8.76
CA THR A 776 21.44 -9.47 8.20
C THR A 776 22.47 -10.17 9.09
N VAL A 777 23.17 -11.17 8.56
CA VAL A 777 24.35 -11.77 9.19
C VAL A 777 25.60 -11.04 8.72
N HIS A 778 26.42 -10.60 9.66
CA HIS A 778 27.70 -9.93 9.41
C HIS A 778 28.83 -10.87 9.86
N LEU A 779 29.70 -11.29 8.93
CA LEU A 779 30.86 -12.11 9.26
C LEU A 779 31.95 -11.25 9.93
N ALA A 780 32.23 -11.53 11.20
CA ALA A 780 33.14 -10.75 12.04
C ALA A 780 34.31 -11.58 12.57
N GLU A 781 35.48 -10.96 12.78
CA GLU A 781 36.67 -11.63 13.34
C GLU A 781 36.52 -11.94 14.84
N SER A 782 35.67 -11.20 15.57
CA SER A 782 35.38 -11.42 16.99
C SER A 782 33.95 -10.99 17.34
N VAL A 783 33.46 -11.46 18.49
CA VAL A 783 32.23 -10.92 19.11
C VAL A 783 32.47 -9.44 19.50
N PRO A 784 31.47 -8.54 19.35
CA PRO A 784 31.53 -7.18 19.91
C PRO A 784 31.67 -7.16 21.44
N GLU A 785 32.08 -6.02 22.01
CA GLU A 785 32.12 -5.87 23.48
C GLU A 785 30.72 -6.00 24.10
N GLU A 786 30.58 -7.00 24.97
CA GLU A 786 29.35 -7.37 25.67
C GLU A 786 28.85 -6.23 26.57
N LYS A 787 27.68 -5.64 26.24
CA LYS A 787 27.05 -4.58 27.04
C LYS A 787 26.51 -5.19 28.35
N ARG A 788 27.09 -4.87 29.51
CA ARG A 788 26.71 -5.45 30.81
C ARG A 788 25.76 -4.54 31.58
N LEU A 789 24.64 -5.09 32.04
CA LEU A 789 23.56 -4.31 32.64
C LEU A 789 22.99 -4.96 33.90
N ILE A 790 22.73 -4.16 34.94
CA ILE A 790 22.03 -4.60 36.15
C ILE A 790 20.61 -4.00 36.18
N LEU A 791 19.60 -4.86 36.33
CA LEU A 791 18.22 -4.50 36.68
C LEU A 791 18.03 -4.69 38.19
N TYR A 792 17.62 -3.64 38.92
CA TYR A 792 17.44 -3.69 40.38
C TYR A 792 16.19 -2.93 40.85
N ASP A 793 15.28 -3.60 41.57
CA ASP A 793 14.10 -2.99 42.20
C ASP A 793 14.29 -2.85 43.70
N VAL A 794 14.46 -1.61 44.16
CA VAL A 794 14.76 -1.23 45.55
C VAL A 794 13.64 -1.66 46.53
N SER A 795 12.43 -1.92 46.05
CA SER A 795 11.33 -2.34 46.92
C SER A 795 11.41 -3.81 47.37
N GLY A 796 12.16 -4.66 46.65
CA GLY A 796 12.12 -6.12 46.81
C GLY A 796 10.74 -6.75 46.56
N LYS A 797 9.80 -5.99 45.99
CA LYS A 797 8.37 -6.33 45.82
C LYS A 797 7.87 -6.14 44.38
N GLY A 798 8.81 -6.04 43.42
CA GLY A 798 8.48 -6.02 42.00
C GLY A 798 7.77 -7.31 41.58
N ASP A 799 6.81 -7.19 40.66
CA ASP A 799 6.17 -8.34 40.02
C ASP A 799 7.23 -9.10 39.19
N PRO A 800 7.54 -10.37 39.53
CA PRO A 800 8.60 -11.11 38.85
C PRO A 800 8.36 -11.28 37.35
N GLN A 801 7.10 -11.33 36.90
CA GLN A 801 6.78 -11.50 35.48
C GLN A 801 7.18 -10.27 34.66
N ARG A 802 6.89 -9.06 35.16
CA ARG A 802 7.20 -7.78 34.47
C ARG A 802 8.70 -7.54 34.38
N ALA A 803 9.41 -7.83 35.48
CA ALA A 803 10.86 -7.72 35.49
C ALA A 803 11.53 -8.76 34.58
N ASN A 804 10.94 -9.96 34.43
CA ASN A 804 11.38 -10.93 33.42
C ASN A 804 11.11 -10.46 31.99
N SER A 805 9.99 -9.77 31.70
CA SER A 805 9.72 -9.17 30.39
C SER A 805 10.75 -8.08 30.04
N LEU A 806 11.06 -7.18 30.98
CA LEU A 806 12.08 -6.15 30.76
C LEU A 806 13.48 -6.76 30.55
N TYR A 807 13.83 -7.77 31.37
CA TYR A 807 15.06 -8.55 31.22
C TYR A 807 15.16 -9.20 29.82
N ALA A 808 14.08 -9.81 29.33
CA ALA A 808 14.07 -10.45 28.02
C ALA A 808 14.33 -9.45 26.87
N GLU A 809 13.73 -8.27 26.92
CA GLU A 809 13.96 -7.21 25.92
C GLU A 809 15.41 -6.70 25.96
N PHE A 810 16.03 -6.57 27.14
CA PHE A 810 17.47 -6.25 27.22
C PHE A 810 18.35 -7.34 26.60
N VAL A 811 18.05 -8.61 26.82
CA VAL A 811 18.77 -9.72 26.18
C VAL A 811 18.58 -9.71 24.65
N LYS A 812 17.37 -9.39 24.14
CA LYS A 812 17.14 -9.18 22.70
C LYS A 812 18.00 -8.05 22.12
N ALA A 813 18.21 -6.97 22.87
CA ALA A 813 19.07 -5.85 22.47
C ALA A 813 20.58 -6.09 22.68
N GLY A 814 21.00 -7.33 22.90
CA GLY A 814 22.42 -7.72 23.01
C GLY A 814 23.08 -7.36 24.35
N PHE A 815 22.30 -7.13 25.41
CA PHE A 815 22.86 -6.92 26.75
C PHE A 815 23.01 -8.24 27.52
N ALA A 816 24.17 -8.42 28.15
CA ALA A 816 24.34 -9.34 29.27
C ALA A 816 23.68 -8.72 30.52
N ALA A 817 22.35 -8.83 30.57
CA ALA A 817 21.55 -8.35 31.68
C ALA A 817 21.64 -9.28 32.91
N THR A 818 21.67 -8.70 34.11
CA THR A 818 21.52 -9.40 35.39
C THR A 818 20.35 -8.79 36.15
N HIS A 819 19.32 -9.59 36.43
CA HIS A 819 18.19 -9.18 37.27
C HIS A 819 18.50 -9.49 38.75
N ALA A 820 19.05 -8.51 39.45
CA ALA A 820 19.33 -8.60 40.87
C ALA A 820 18.04 -8.40 41.68
N ARG A 821 17.67 -9.42 42.46
CA ARG A 821 16.48 -9.46 43.31
C ARG A 821 16.79 -9.16 44.77
N ILE A 822 18.04 -9.38 45.19
CA ILE A 822 18.57 -9.02 46.51
C ILE A 822 19.88 -8.22 46.41
N GLU A 823 20.21 -7.50 47.49
CA GLU A 823 21.44 -6.69 47.60
C GLU A 823 22.73 -7.47 47.30
N ALA A 824 22.82 -8.72 47.78
CA ALA A 824 23.99 -9.57 47.54
C ALA A 824 24.19 -9.91 46.05
N GLU A 825 23.11 -10.05 45.28
CA GLU A 825 23.17 -10.27 43.82
C GLU A 825 23.60 -8.99 43.10
N PHE A 826 23.09 -7.83 43.53
CA PHE A 826 23.50 -6.52 43.00
C PHE A 826 24.99 -6.26 43.21
N VAL A 827 25.49 -6.44 44.44
CA VAL A 827 26.91 -6.22 44.78
C VAL A 827 27.81 -7.25 44.06
N SER A 828 27.36 -8.51 43.94
CA SER A 828 28.07 -9.55 43.19
C SER A 828 28.16 -9.24 41.69
N ALA A 829 27.07 -8.77 41.07
CA ALA A 829 27.04 -8.41 39.65
C ALA A 829 27.90 -7.18 39.36
N LEU A 830 27.83 -6.15 40.22
CA LEU A 830 28.64 -4.94 40.06
C LEU A 830 30.14 -5.23 40.14
N ALA A 831 30.55 -6.18 40.99
CA ALA A 831 31.93 -6.65 41.10
C ALA A 831 32.43 -7.46 39.88
N GLN A 832 31.56 -7.87 38.96
CA GLN A 832 31.91 -8.59 37.71
C GLN A 832 32.10 -7.65 36.50
N GLY A 833 31.96 -6.33 36.72
CA GLY A 833 32.01 -5.31 35.67
C GLY A 833 30.63 -5.08 35.05
N THR A 834 30.24 -3.81 34.93
CA THR A 834 28.91 -3.38 34.49
C THR A 834 29.04 -2.04 33.75
N ASP A 835 28.32 -1.87 32.64
CA ASP A 835 28.20 -0.59 31.92
C ASP A 835 27.01 0.23 32.41
N VAL A 836 25.88 -0.46 32.68
CA VAL A 836 24.59 0.17 32.96
C VAL A 836 23.97 -0.37 34.24
N ILE A 837 23.46 0.52 35.08
CA ILE A 837 22.54 0.17 36.17
C ILE A 837 21.18 0.84 35.91
N VAL A 838 20.12 0.03 35.88
CA VAL A 838 18.72 0.48 35.89
C VAL A 838 18.16 0.22 37.29
N LEU A 839 18.00 1.29 38.07
CA LEU A 839 17.61 1.25 39.48
C LEU A 839 16.17 1.79 39.62
N ARG A 840 15.24 0.92 39.98
CA ARG A 840 13.83 1.26 40.16
C ARG A 840 13.53 1.57 41.63
N HIS A 841 13.23 2.84 41.93
CA HIS A 841 13.00 3.35 43.28
C HIS A 841 11.56 3.89 43.44
N PRO A 842 10.55 3.02 43.66
CA PRO A 842 9.17 3.46 43.82
C PRO A 842 8.96 4.32 45.07
N SER A 843 7.95 5.20 45.06
CA SER A 843 7.62 6.08 46.18
C SER A 843 7.52 5.33 47.51
N GLY A 844 8.27 5.79 48.53
CA GLY A 844 8.28 5.19 49.86
C GLY A 844 9.18 3.96 50.03
N ALA A 845 9.90 3.53 48.99
CA ALA A 845 11.06 2.65 49.15
C ALA A 845 12.20 3.39 49.88
N ARG A 846 13.13 2.63 50.48
CA ARG A 846 14.41 3.13 50.98
C ARG A 846 15.52 2.31 50.34
N LEU A 847 16.42 2.97 49.62
CA LEU A 847 17.70 2.40 49.23
C LEU A 847 18.56 2.10 50.47
N SER A 848 19.25 0.97 50.48
CA SER A 848 20.21 0.65 51.54
C SER A 848 21.47 1.49 51.41
N ASP A 849 22.10 1.77 52.55
CA ASP A 849 23.30 2.59 52.61
C ASP A 849 24.49 1.90 51.89
N GLU A 850 24.48 0.57 51.84
CA GLU A 850 25.43 -0.30 51.12
C GLU A 850 25.31 -0.17 49.59
N VAL A 851 24.09 -0.10 49.04
CA VAL A 851 23.92 0.15 47.60
C VAL A 851 24.17 1.63 47.28
N ALA A 852 23.62 2.56 48.07
CA ALA A 852 23.73 3.99 47.84
C ALA A 852 25.19 4.47 47.74
N THR A 853 26.07 4.00 48.63
CA THR A 853 27.50 4.34 48.62
C THR A 853 28.28 3.83 47.40
N ARG A 854 27.74 2.87 46.64
CA ARG A 854 28.37 2.33 45.42
C ARG A 854 27.91 3.00 44.13
N LEU A 855 26.74 3.68 44.13
CA LEU A 855 26.21 4.34 42.95
C LEU A 855 27.09 5.50 42.48
N ARG A 856 27.62 6.31 43.41
CA ARG A 856 28.43 7.49 43.06
C ARG A 856 29.78 7.11 42.43
N PRO A 857 30.60 6.21 43.00
CA PRO A 857 31.82 5.73 42.36
C PRO A 857 31.57 5.12 40.97
N PHE A 858 30.52 4.30 40.82
CA PHE A 858 30.16 3.68 39.54
C PHE A 858 29.95 4.71 38.42
N VAL A 859 29.21 5.80 38.69
CA VAL A 859 29.03 6.88 37.71
C VAL A 859 30.32 7.68 37.55
N GLU A 860 30.98 8.09 38.64
CA GLU A 860 32.23 8.86 38.56
C GLU A 860 33.33 8.16 37.73
N GLU A 861 33.41 6.83 37.82
CA GLU A 861 34.35 6.00 37.07
C GLU A 861 33.98 5.82 35.59
N GLY A 862 32.72 6.00 35.18
CA GLY A 862 32.32 5.97 33.76
C GLY A 862 30.96 5.35 33.45
N GLY A 863 30.31 4.71 34.44
CA GLY A 863 29.07 3.97 34.24
C GLY A 863 27.83 4.84 33.97
N LEU A 864 26.81 4.24 33.36
CA LEU A 864 25.52 4.86 33.13
C LEU A 864 24.52 4.37 34.18
N LEU A 865 23.99 5.28 35.00
CA LEU A 865 22.98 4.98 36.01
C LEU A 865 21.65 5.63 35.64
N LEU A 866 20.64 4.81 35.31
CA LEU A 866 19.26 5.25 35.12
C LEU A 866 18.44 4.96 36.37
N ILE A 867 18.00 6.03 37.05
CA ILE A 867 17.09 5.96 38.19
C ILE A 867 15.66 6.15 37.70
N ALA A 868 14.81 5.15 37.93
CA ALA A 868 13.39 5.13 37.58
C ALA A 868 12.54 5.21 38.87
N ALA A 869 12.02 6.40 39.18
CA ALA A 869 11.45 6.68 40.51
C ALA A 869 10.08 7.37 40.45
N THR A 870 9.22 7.09 41.43
CA THR A 870 7.84 7.61 41.45
C THR A 870 7.52 8.46 42.69
N GLY A 871 8.55 8.92 43.40
CA GLY A 871 8.45 9.69 44.64
C GLY A 871 9.69 10.54 44.91
N PRO A 872 9.77 11.21 46.08
CA PRO A 872 10.95 11.98 46.48
C PRO A 872 12.23 11.12 46.52
N LEU A 873 13.37 11.72 46.14
CA LEU A 873 14.70 11.10 46.15
C LEU A 873 15.74 12.04 46.80
N PRO A 874 16.62 11.53 47.69
CA PRO A 874 17.72 12.30 48.25
C PRO A 874 18.96 12.27 47.32
N LEU A 875 18.81 12.73 46.08
CA LEU A 875 19.91 12.73 45.10
C LEU A 875 21.06 13.65 45.52
N ASP A 876 20.75 14.70 46.28
CA ASP A 876 21.71 15.57 46.98
C ASP A 876 22.66 14.79 47.90
N GLN A 877 22.14 13.76 48.58
CA GLN A 877 22.92 12.92 49.52
C GLN A 877 23.71 11.83 48.80
N TRP A 878 23.19 11.33 47.67
CA TRP A 878 23.86 10.27 46.90
C TRP A 878 24.91 10.80 45.94
N PHE A 879 24.72 11.99 45.35
CA PHE A 879 25.58 12.53 44.29
C PHE A 879 26.16 13.93 44.62
N GLY A 880 25.64 14.63 45.62
CA GLY A 880 26.06 15.98 46.03
C GLY A 880 25.02 17.05 45.63
N GLU A 881 25.08 18.23 46.25
CA GLU A 881 24.06 19.30 46.17
C GLU A 881 23.58 19.64 44.75
N LYS A 882 24.47 19.61 43.74
CA LYS A 882 24.12 19.84 42.33
C LYS A 882 23.07 18.86 41.78
N ALA A 883 22.99 17.65 42.32
CA ALA A 883 22.03 16.63 41.92
C ALA A 883 20.62 16.83 42.51
N ALA A 884 20.42 17.85 43.35
CA ALA A 884 19.15 18.05 44.06
C ALA A 884 17.95 18.27 43.12
N VAL A 885 16.83 17.63 43.45
CA VAL A 885 15.57 17.69 42.70
C VAL A 885 14.38 17.79 43.65
N GLU A 886 13.35 18.55 43.27
CA GLU A 886 12.04 18.58 43.93
C GLU A 886 11.05 17.72 43.14
N TRP A 887 10.32 16.82 43.80
CA TRP A 887 9.34 15.94 43.16
C TRP A 887 7.97 16.62 43.04
N SER A 888 7.34 16.50 41.86
CA SER A 888 6.12 17.24 41.49
C SER A 888 4.85 16.87 42.28
N GLY A 889 4.88 15.76 43.03
CA GLY A 889 3.66 15.13 43.53
C GLY A 889 2.79 14.48 42.44
N TRP A 890 1.67 13.89 42.86
CA TRP A 890 0.73 13.12 42.03
C TRP A 890 -0.32 13.93 41.26
N GLY A 891 -0.20 15.26 41.22
CA GLY A 891 -1.18 16.14 40.56
C GLY A 891 -1.07 16.16 39.03
N TYR A 892 -1.10 15.02 38.35
CA TYR A 892 -0.91 14.93 36.89
C TYR A 892 -2.12 15.45 36.09
N HIS A 893 -1.85 16.03 34.92
CA HIS A 893 -2.90 16.44 33.98
C HIS A 893 -3.67 15.22 33.46
N PRO A 894 -5.02 15.25 33.34
CA PRO A 894 -5.80 14.08 32.91
C PRO A 894 -5.36 13.51 31.55
N ASN A 895 -5.07 14.39 30.59
CA ASN A 895 -4.45 14.00 29.32
C ASN A 895 -2.93 14.03 29.48
N ARG A 896 -2.35 12.90 29.89
CA ARG A 896 -0.89 12.71 30.11
C ARG A 896 -0.13 12.55 28.79
N VAL A 897 0.35 13.66 28.23
CA VAL A 897 1.17 13.69 27.00
C VAL A 897 2.42 14.54 27.17
N THR A 898 3.44 14.29 26.33
CA THR A 898 4.67 15.10 26.30
C THR A 898 4.36 16.51 25.83
N ALA A 899 4.70 17.51 26.65
CA ALA A 899 4.48 18.91 26.33
C ALA A 899 5.70 19.56 25.65
N TRP A 900 6.90 19.01 25.86
CA TRP A 900 8.15 19.45 25.24
C TRP A 900 9.19 18.33 25.34
N TYR A 901 10.09 18.22 24.36
CA TYR A 901 11.25 17.32 24.40
C TYR A 901 12.43 17.92 23.63
N HIS A 902 13.65 17.53 24.03
CA HIS A 902 14.89 17.89 23.36
C HIS A 902 15.11 16.99 22.13
N TYR A 903 15.44 17.56 20.98
CA TYR A 903 15.72 16.81 19.76
C TYR A 903 17.22 16.55 19.64
N GLY A 904 17.62 15.29 19.53
CA GLY A 904 19.02 14.89 19.43
C GLY A 904 19.19 13.38 19.46
N ASP A 905 20.43 12.91 19.50
CA ASP A 905 20.77 11.53 19.18
C ASP A 905 20.33 10.51 20.25
N TRP A 906 20.08 10.97 21.50
CA TRP A 906 19.38 10.19 22.54
C TRP A 906 17.99 9.69 22.12
N LEU A 907 17.37 10.36 21.15
CA LEU A 907 16.04 10.05 20.61
C LEU A 907 16.12 9.14 19.36
N ARG A 908 17.32 8.88 18.83
CA ARG A 908 17.53 8.44 17.43
C ARG A 908 18.60 7.38 17.18
N ASN A 909 19.68 7.35 17.96
CA ASN A 909 20.87 6.53 17.72
C ASN A 909 21.08 5.54 18.88
N PRO A 910 21.03 4.21 18.65
CA PRO A 910 20.68 3.54 17.40
C PRO A 910 19.16 3.42 17.12
N HIS A 911 18.29 3.68 18.11
CA HIS A 911 16.84 3.46 18.01
C HIS A 911 16.03 4.75 17.89
N ALA A 912 15.02 4.77 17.01
CA ALA A 912 14.10 5.91 16.86
C ALA A 912 12.97 5.90 17.92
N LEU A 913 12.90 6.96 18.73
CA LEU A 913 11.97 7.10 19.86
C LEU A 913 10.96 8.26 19.71
N GLU A 914 10.97 9.02 18.61
CA GLU A 914 10.03 10.14 18.38
C GLU A 914 8.57 9.75 18.61
N SER A 915 8.12 8.63 18.02
CA SER A 915 6.73 8.20 18.11
C SER A 915 6.33 7.79 19.53
N VAL A 916 7.29 7.23 20.29
CA VAL A 916 7.13 6.91 21.71
C VAL A 916 7.00 8.19 22.53
N ILE A 917 7.88 9.16 22.33
CA ILE A 917 7.86 10.45 23.04
C ILE A 917 6.63 11.30 22.69
N GLN A 918 6.22 11.34 21.42
CA GLN A 918 5.11 12.16 20.94
C GLN A 918 3.72 11.59 21.25
N LYS A 919 3.52 10.27 21.06
CA LYS A 919 2.17 9.68 20.99
C LYS A 919 1.76 8.84 22.20
N ARG A 920 2.69 8.43 23.07
CA ARG A 920 2.39 7.54 24.21
C ARG A 920 2.26 8.32 25.53
N THR A 921 1.52 7.71 26.47
CA THR A 921 1.17 8.31 27.76
C THR A 921 2.40 8.60 28.61
N THR A 922 2.54 9.82 29.12
CA THR A 922 3.63 10.20 30.03
C THR A 922 3.43 9.67 31.45
N PRO A 923 4.48 9.63 32.29
CA PRO A 923 4.38 9.22 33.70
C PRO A 923 3.38 10.06 34.53
N GLY A 924 3.05 9.59 35.73
CA GLY A 924 2.12 10.29 36.65
C GLY A 924 2.76 11.36 37.54
N THR A 925 4.08 11.55 37.47
CA THR A 925 4.84 12.54 38.26
C THR A 925 6.05 13.04 37.47
N GLY A 926 6.78 14.03 37.98
CA GLY A 926 8.03 14.55 37.41
C GLY A 926 8.93 15.17 38.48
N TYR A 927 10.04 15.77 38.05
CA TYR A 927 11.07 16.34 38.92
C TYR A 927 11.50 17.72 38.44
N GLN A 928 11.42 18.72 39.31
CA GLN A 928 12.02 20.04 39.10
C GLN A 928 13.50 19.97 39.54
N PRO A 929 14.48 20.12 38.63
CA PRO A 929 15.88 20.25 39.02
C PRO A 929 16.09 21.54 39.81
N LEU A 930 16.96 21.48 40.82
CA LEU A 930 17.35 22.63 41.65
C LEU A 930 18.73 23.20 41.26
N SER A 931 19.28 22.75 40.14
CA SER A 931 20.50 23.25 39.51
C SER A 931 20.37 23.23 37.97
N ASP A 932 21.16 24.06 37.29
CA ASP A 932 21.20 24.14 35.83
C ASP A 932 22.10 23.05 35.18
N GLU A 933 22.70 22.16 35.98
CA GLU A 933 23.56 21.05 35.52
C GLU A 933 22.74 19.91 34.88
N TRP A 934 21.42 19.89 35.10
CA TRP A 934 20.50 18.90 34.54
C TRP A 934 20.08 19.25 33.10
N THR A 935 20.58 18.48 32.14
CA THR A 935 20.08 18.50 30.75
C THR A 935 18.70 17.82 30.70
N VAL A 936 17.64 18.61 30.55
CA VAL A 936 16.28 18.07 30.44
C VAL A 936 16.00 17.52 29.04
N LEU A 937 15.61 16.24 28.97
CA LEU A 937 15.31 15.54 27.72
C LEU A 937 13.82 15.59 27.37
N ALA A 938 12.92 15.47 28.35
CA ALA A 938 11.47 15.58 28.10
C ALA A 938 10.67 16.09 29.31
N LYS A 939 9.63 16.88 29.02
CA LYS A 939 8.71 17.52 29.98
C LYS A 939 7.25 17.19 29.66
N MET A 940 6.44 17.11 30.70
CA MET A 940 4.98 16.91 30.62
C MET A 940 4.24 17.98 31.42
N ARG A 941 2.93 18.09 31.17
CA ARG A 941 2.03 19.04 31.84
C ARG A 941 1.43 18.42 33.11
N MET A 942 1.49 19.13 34.23
CA MET A 942 0.78 18.79 35.47
C MET A 942 -0.63 19.43 35.49
N ALA A 943 -1.47 19.07 36.46
CA ALA A 943 -2.84 19.57 36.58
C ALA A 943 -2.94 21.07 36.93
N ASP A 944 -1.84 21.68 37.36
CA ASP A 944 -1.69 23.13 37.56
C ASP A 944 -1.04 23.83 36.35
N ASP A 945 -1.10 23.19 35.17
CA ASP A 945 -0.50 23.59 33.89
C ASP A 945 1.03 23.75 33.85
N ARG A 946 1.74 23.55 34.98
CA ARG A 946 3.20 23.65 35.03
C ARG A 946 3.85 22.49 34.27
N LEU A 947 4.97 22.79 33.61
CA LEU A 947 5.76 21.80 32.88
C LEU A 947 6.87 21.23 33.75
N PHE A 948 6.75 19.95 34.13
CA PHE A 948 7.77 19.24 34.89
C PHE A 948 8.54 18.27 33.98
N PRO A 949 9.88 18.21 34.08
CA PRO A 949 10.69 17.11 33.54
C PRO A 949 10.21 15.74 34.01
N TYR A 950 10.09 14.79 33.08
CA TYR A 950 9.88 13.36 33.39
C TYR A 950 11.05 12.48 32.91
N LEU A 951 11.99 13.06 32.16
CA LEU A 951 13.25 12.46 31.74
C LEU A 951 14.32 13.55 31.61
N MET A 952 15.44 13.39 32.30
CA MET A 952 16.58 14.30 32.27
C MET A 952 17.89 13.58 32.65
N GLN A 953 19.02 14.16 32.28
CA GLN A 953 20.36 13.61 32.53
C GLN A 953 21.34 14.65 33.07
N MET A 954 22.39 14.20 33.75
CA MET A 954 23.49 15.01 34.26
C MET A 954 24.78 14.18 34.20
N GLU A 955 25.88 14.78 33.76
CA GLU A 955 27.20 14.14 33.68
C GLU A 955 27.90 14.23 35.05
N ILE A 956 28.50 13.12 35.52
CA ILE A 956 29.20 13.07 36.82
C ILE A 956 30.52 12.31 36.63
N GLY A 957 31.65 13.00 36.81
CA GLY A 957 32.98 12.41 36.59
C GLY A 957 33.16 12.05 35.12
N ARG A 958 33.17 10.74 34.81
CA ARG A 958 33.19 10.22 33.42
C ARG A 958 31.87 9.54 33.01
N GLY A 959 30.88 9.45 33.89
CA GLY A 959 29.64 8.72 33.67
C GLY A 959 28.40 9.60 33.57
N LEU A 960 27.26 8.95 33.36
CA LEU A 960 25.99 9.59 33.10
C LEU A 960 24.94 9.18 34.15
N LEU A 961 24.44 10.14 34.92
CA LEU A 961 23.25 9.98 35.75
C LEU A 961 22.01 10.38 34.95
N VAL A 962 21.03 9.49 34.84
CA VAL A 962 19.75 9.71 34.17
C VAL A 962 18.63 9.53 35.18
N LEU A 963 17.71 10.48 35.26
CA LEU A 963 16.52 10.39 36.10
C LEU A 963 15.27 10.39 35.23
N THR A 964 14.42 9.37 35.41
CA THR A 964 13.06 9.33 34.87
C THR A 964 12.04 9.11 35.97
N SER A 965 10.87 9.74 35.82
CA SER A 965 9.72 9.49 36.68
C SER A 965 8.83 8.33 36.21
N SER A 966 9.22 7.65 35.11
CA SER A 966 8.51 6.48 34.61
C SER A 966 8.75 5.24 35.46
N ASN A 967 7.78 4.32 35.44
CA ASN A 967 7.90 3.02 36.08
C ASN A 967 8.84 2.03 35.35
N PHE A 968 9.36 2.40 34.17
CA PHE A 968 10.48 1.79 33.47
C PHE A 968 10.46 0.25 33.40
N GLY A 969 9.44 -0.31 32.74
CA GLY A 969 9.23 -1.75 32.57
C GLY A 969 8.64 -2.49 33.79
N TYR A 970 8.72 -1.94 35.00
CA TYR A 970 8.22 -2.62 36.21
C TYR A 970 6.73 -2.36 36.53
N ALA A 971 6.15 -1.23 36.11
CA ALA A 971 4.73 -0.90 36.32
C ALA A 971 4.21 0.14 35.29
N GLY A 972 3.26 1.02 35.65
CA GLY A 972 2.85 2.16 34.80
C GLY A 972 1.83 1.89 33.67
N GLY A 973 1.40 0.64 33.46
CA GLY A 973 0.46 0.29 32.38
C GLY A 973 0.98 0.68 30.99
N HIS A 974 0.15 1.39 30.23
CA HIS A 974 0.46 1.92 28.89
C HIS A 974 1.36 3.18 28.89
N GLU A 975 1.96 3.56 30.03
CA GLU A 975 3.04 4.55 30.06
C GLU A 975 4.11 4.24 29.02
N MET A 976 4.73 5.29 28.45
CA MET A 976 5.61 5.15 27.28
C MET A 976 6.81 4.22 27.48
N PHE A 977 7.30 4.11 28.73
CA PHE A 977 8.30 3.15 29.19
C PHE A 977 7.73 2.21 30.27
N GLY A 978 6.42 1.97 30.28
CA GLY A 978 5.73 1.09 31.24
C GLY A 978 5.91 -0.41 30.93
N HIS A 979 5.43 -1.26 31.84
CA HIS A 979 5.52 -2.73 31.73
C HIS A 979 4.75 -3.35 30.54
N LEU A 980 3.83 -2.62 29.92
CA LEU A 980 3.21 -3.03 28.65
C LEU A 980 4.00 -2.58 27.41
N ASN A 981 5.14 -1.90 27.61
CA ASN A 981 6.01 -1.35 26.57
C ASN A 981 7.52 -1.54 26.91
N PRO A 982 7.98 -2.73 27.37
CA PRO A 982 9.36 -2.90 27.84
C PRO A 982 10.42 -2.60 26.78
N ALA A 983 10.16 -2.94 25.51
CA ALA A 983 11.04 -2.63 24.37
C ALA A 983 11.42 -1.14 24.30
N ASN A 984 10.49 -0.23 24.57
CA ASN A 984 10.76 1.21 24.55
C ASN A 984 11.75 1.64 25.65
N ALA A 985 11.71 0.97 26.81
CA ALA A 985 12.63 1.25 27.92
C ALA A 985 14.05 0.75 27.58
N THR A 986 14.15 -0.42 26.95
CA THR A 986 15.42 -0.94 26.41
C THR A 986 16.00 -0.03 25.34
N MET A 987 15.19 0.39 24.35
CA MET A 987 15.59 1.34 23.30
C MET A 987 16.15 2.64 23.88
N LEU A 988 15.55 3.17 24.97
CA LEU A 988 16.05 4.38 25.62
C LEU A 988 17.41 4.16 26.28
N VAL A 989 17.60 3.06 27.01
CA VAL A 989 18.90 2.74 27.64
C VAL A 989 19.99 2.52 26.60
N ASP A 990 19.69 1.81 25.52
CA ASP A 990 20.67 1.51 24.48
C ASP A 990 21.07 2.76 23.68
N ASN A 991 20.12 3.68 23.45
CA ASN A 991 20.42 5.01 22.95
C ASN A 991 21.35 5.76 23.92
N LEU A 992 20.96 5.89 25.19
CA LEU A 992 21.73 6.66 26.17
C LEU A 992 23.15 6.09 26.37
N LEU A 993 23.33 4.76 26.34
CA LEU A 993 24.63 4.10 26.42
C LEU A 993 25.49 4.37 25.17
N THR A 994 24.90 4.29 23.98
CA THR A 994 25.61 4.56 22.72
C THR A 994 26.07 6.02 22.67
N ASN A 995 25.16 6.95 22.95
CA ASN A 995 25.44 8.39 23.02
C ASN A 995 26.39 8.81 24.15
N HIS A 996 26.60 7.94 25.15
CA HIS A 996 27.58 8.11 26.22
C HIS A 996 28.96 7.58 25.80
N ARG A 997 29.02 6.42 25.13
CA ARG A 997 30.27 5.84 24.59
C ARG A 997 30.84 6.58 23.38
N GLU A 998 30.05 7.42 22.71
CA GLU A 998 30.47 8.27 21.57
C GLU A 998 31.07 9.64 21.99
N ARG A 999 31.21 9.93 23.30
CA ARG A 999 31.70 11.20 23.86
C ARG A 999 33.10 11.11 24.48
#